data_AF-A0A8J4WJ18-F1
#
_entry.id   AF-A0A8J4WJ18-F1
#
_cell.length_a   1.000
_cell.length_b   1.000
_cell.length_c   1.000
_cell.angle_alpha   90.00
_cell.angle_beta   90.00
_cell.angle_gamma   90.00
#
_symmetry.space_group_name_H-M   'P 1'
#
loop_
_entity.id
_entity.type
_entity.pdbx_description
1 polymer ?
#
loop_
_entity_poly.entity_id
_entity_poly.type
_entity_poly.pdbx_seq_one_letter_code
_entity_poly.pdbx_strand_id
1 'polypeptide(L)'
;MHTYEQALQDGKQFLLEHDDYLVVSHVQPDGDAVSSTVTVGWLLSCLDVATAVYTGLLTDTGGFRYANTSPNVMTTASKLLEHGVDGPYLAQILLEQVTLPQVRILNQALSSLQMTDDGKIAWVVITPEDMIACGAANEDLEGVVNYPRNIQGVEVGIFFKVINDNAVKVSLRSAGKVDVASLAQNFGGGGHVLAAGCRVEAGFTSHDVVAKMRRILKMKRIGHTGTLDPQVTGVLPLCLGRATRVVEYMQELPKEYLATLRLGLSTDTEDMTGEVVERSEKAVEVTQEQVQQVLEQFLGTISQVPPMYSAVKVDGKRLYELAREGKTVERKSREVTIYELELTGIEKQGDTTDISFRALCSKGTYIRTLCVDIGRKLGYPSTMLQLERTISAGISADHCLRFEEVEQHMMDGTLAEVLIPVDEAISSIPAHTVGADQAKGALQGQKLSARLLEPPAEQPGLLRLYDQDGTFLGIFERDELKATYGEQELRGVMNLGVKPTFHESGMKPTFEVHLLDFDGLLYDQELKVELVHYIRAERKFDSIDALISQIRRLAKQANAAVKDCEPQIAAMIGTSAALSISDVPFSGPIGGVKVGRIDGEFIINPTIAQLEISEIELVVAGTKDAIMMVEAEANEVPEEVMLEAIMFGHDEIKNIVAVIEQLVQVAGKEKMAVKLHTVNAEVNSSVREFASARLVEAVKIAEKHARQDAIDVVNDETVAHFEEKYIETPELLKDVKEVLHDIVKEEVRRLITHDKVRPDGRGLAEIRPIECDTSLLPRTHGSGLFTRGQTQALSICTLGALGDVQILDGISLEETKRFMHHYNFPPFSVGEARPLRAPGRREIGHGALGERALSKVIPSETDFPYTIRLVSEVLESNGSTSQASICASTLAMMDAGVPIKAPVAGVAMGLIKDGDHVSILSDIQGMEDHLGDMDFKVAGTPDGVTAIQMDIKIDGIDRQILSEALAQAKDGRMHILSKMTEVMKTPREQLSQYAPKITTMHINPDKIRDVIGAGGKIINKIIEETGVKIDIEQDGRVFIASSNQEMNDKAKSIIEGIVREVLVGEIYVGKVKRVEKFGAFVEVLPNKEGLVHISQLSTERVAKVEDVVAIGDSITVKVTEIDPQGRINLSRKAVLTAEAPAQS
;
A
#
# COMPACT_ATOMS: atom_id res chain seq x y z
N MET A 1 -51.21 5.29 -20.93
CA MET A 1 -49.79 4.90 -20.81
C MET A 1 -49.63 3.44 -20.46
N HIS A 2 -50.09 2.96 -19.29
CA HIS A 2 -49.86 1.56 -18.89
C HIS A 2 -50.36 0.48 -19.89
N THR A 3 -51.51 0.71 -20.54
CA THR A 3 -52.02 -0.17 -21.62
C THR A 3 -51.22 -0.10 -22.93
N TYR A 4 -50.32 0.86 -23.09
CA TYR A 4 -49.49 1.07 -24.29
C TYR A 4 -48.11 0.39 -24.14
N GLU A 5 -47.51 0.48 -22.95
CA GLU A 5 -46.26 -0.21 -22.61
C GLU A 5 -46.41 -1.74 -22.71
N GLN A 6 -47.55 -2.26 -22.26
CA GLN A 6 -47.84 -3.70 -22.30
C GLN A 6 -48.18 -4.20 -23.72
N ALA A 7 -48.74 -3.34 -24.58
CA ALA A 7 -49.00 -3.67 -25.99
C ALA A 7 -47.70 -3.71 -26.83
N LEU A 8 -46.69 -2.91 -26.48
CA LEU A 8 -45.36 -2.92 -27.11
C LEU A 8 -44.59 -4.22 -26.84
N GLN A 9 -44.82 -4.89 -25.70
CA GLN A 9 -44.17 -6.16 -25.37
C GLN A 9 -44.81 -7.36 -26.09
N ASP A 10 -46.11 -7.31 -26.39
CA ASP A 10 -46.89 -8.44 -26.93
C ASP A 10 -47.02 -8.47 -28.47
N GLY A 11 -46.50 -7.47 -29.18
CA GLY A 11 -46.32 -7.51 -30.65
C GLY A 11 -47.62 -7.54 -31.48
N LYS A 12 -48.76 -7.08 -30.96
CA LYS A 12 -50.05 -7.07 -31.66
C LYS A 12 -50.51 -5.66 -32.06
N GLN A 13 -50.93 -5.52 -33.31
CA GLN A 13 -51.52 -4.28 -33.82
C GLN A 13 -53.00 -4.15 -33.41
N PHE A 14 -53.41 -2.94 -33.04
CA PHE A 14 -54.80 -2.50 -32.96
C PHE A 14 -54.99 -1.27 -33.83
N LEU A 15 -56.08 -1.24 -34.62
CA LEU A 15 -56.53 -0.07 -35.36
C LEU A 15 -57.68 0.59 -34.59
N LEU A 16 -57.59 1.90 -34.38
CA LEU A 16 -58.67 2.74 -33.88
C LEU A 16 -58.83 3.91 -34.84
N GLU A 17 -59.93 3.91 -35.61
CA GLU A 17 -60.32 5.04 -36.43
C GLU A 17 -60.96 6.14 -35.56
N HIS A 18 -60.43 7.34 -35.60
CA HIS A 18 -61.07 8.56 -35.11
C HIS A 18 -60.42 9.78 -35.76
N ASP A 19 -61.24 10.75 -36.20
CA ASP A 19 -60.92 11.73 -37.25
C ASP A 19 -59.78 12.77 -37.01
N ASP A 20 -59.00 12.68 -35.92
CA ASP A 20 -58.10 13.79 -35.48
C ASP A 20 -56.69 13.41 -34.93
N TYR A 21 -56.16 12.16 -35.02
CA TYR A 21 -54.91 11.75 -34.30
C TYR A 21 -53.72 11.07 -35.10
N LEU A 22 -52.45 11.43 -34.80
CA LEU A 22 -51.07 11.02 -35.29
C LEU A 22 -50.48 10.01 -34.33
N VAL A 23 -49.38 9.41 -34.76
CA VAL A 23 -48.30 8.91 -33.89
C VAL A 23 -46.97 9.07 -34.64
N VAL A 24 -45.94 9.65 -34.01
CA VAL A 24 -44.58 9.74 -34.58
C VAL A 24 -43.94 8.35 -34.61
N SER A 25 -43.25 8.01 -35.71
CA SER A 25 -42.84 6.63 -36.01
C SER A 25 -41.53 6.18 -35.37
N HIS A 26 -41.45 4.87 -35.13
CA HIS A 26 -40.28 4.13 -34.66
C HIS A 26 -39.34 3.84 -35.85
N VAL A 27 -38.03 3.96 -35.66
CA VAL A 27 -37.02 3.52 -36.64
C VAL A 27 -36.97 1.99 -36.66
N GLN A 28 -37.08 1.35 -37.83
CA GLN A 28 -36.74 -0.07 -37.99
C GLN A 28 -35.26 -0.24 -38.40
N PRO A 29 -34.61 -1.39 -38.08
CA PRO A 29 -33.15 -1.53 -38.18
C PRO A 29 -32.59 -1.61 -39.62
N ASP A 30 -33.46 -1.73 -40.62
CA ASP A 30 -33.16 -2.01 -42.02
C ASP A 30 -33.11 -0.78 -42.94
N GLY A 31 -33.31 0.42 -42.39
CA GLY A 31 -32.85 1.67 -43.02
C GLY A 31 -33.84 2.41 -43.91
N ASP A 32 -35.07 1.92 -44.10
CA ASP A 32 -36.14 2.67 -44.77
C ASP A 32 -36.74 3.74 -43.83
N ALA A 33 -36.10 4.89 -43.77
CA ALA A 33 -36.63 6.06 -43.07
C ALA A 33 -37.87 6.63 -43.80
N VAL A 34 -38.97 6.81 -43.04
CA VAL A 34 -40.23 7.46 -43.43
C VAL A 34 -41.13 6.71 -44.44
N SER A 35 -41.76 5.63 -43.99
CA SER A 35 -42.92 5.01 -44.67
C SER A 35 -44.03 4.53 -43.72
N SER A 36 -44.55 5.43 -42.86
CA SER A 36 -45.92 5.38 -42.29
C SER A 36 -46.17 6.58 -41.36
N THR A 37 -47.25 7.34 -41.60
CA THR A 37 -47.50 8.64 -40.92
C THR A 37 -49.01 8.92 -40.73
N VAL A 38 -49.52 8.98 -39.48
CA VAL A 38 -50.89 9.38 -39.02
C VAL A 38 -51.27 10.89 -39.22
N THR A 39 -52.18 11.47 -38.40
CA THR A 39 -52.53 12.92 -38.40
C THR A 39 -53.12 13.48 -37.07
N VAL A 40 -52.30 13.94 -36.11
CA VAL A 40 -52.73 14.62 -34.82
C VAL A 40 -52.95 16.05 -35.21
N GLY A 41 -54.21 16.46 -35.21
CA GLY A 41 -54.63 17.78 -35.69
C GLY A 41 -54.14 18.97 -34.84
N TRP A 42 -53.56 18.75 -33.66
CA TRP A 42 -53.20 19.82 -32.71
C TRP A 42 -51.79 20.42 -32.86
N LEU A 43 -50.86 19.77 -33.58
CA LEU A 43 -49.46 20.23 -33.66
C LEU A 43 -49.10 21.02 -34.93
N LEU A 44 -49.97 20.99 -35.96
CA LEU A 44 -49.79 21.80 -37.18
C LEU A 44 -50.24 23.26 -37.04
N SER A 45 -50.91 23.63 -35.95
CA SER A 45 -51.27 25.03 -35.66
C SER A 45 -50.08 25.88 -35.20
N CYS A 46 -48.92 25.27 -34.95
CA CYS A 46 -47.67 25.94 -34.60
C CYS A 46 -46.70 25.89 -35.78
N LEU A 47 -46.40 27.05 -36.37
CA LEU A 47 -45.51 27.17 -37.52
C LEU A 47 -44.11 26.59 -37.21
N ASP A 48 -43.57 26.81 -36.02
CA ASP A 48 -42.25 26.31 -35.62
C ASP A 48 -42.16 24.77 -35.66
N VAL A 49 -43.23 24.08 -35.26
CA VAL A 49 -43.32 22.62 -35.32
C VAL A 49 -43.44 22.14 -36.76
N ALA A 50 -44.28 22.79 -37.58
CA ALA A 50 -44.39 22.45 -39.00
C ALA A 50 -43.04 22.66 -39.72
N THR A 51 -42.34 23.75 -39.42
CA THR A 51 -40.99 24.06 -39.90
C THR A 51 -40.01 22.97 -39.51
N ALA A 52 -39.96 22.56 -38.23
CA ALA A 52 -39.06 21.49 -37.77
C ALA A 52 -39.33 20.13 -38.44
N VAL A 53 -40.61 19.76 -38.65
CA VAL A 53 -40.97 18.52 -39.36
C VAL A 53 -40.58 18.59 -40.84
N TYR A 54 -40.76 19.74 -41.49
CA TYR A 54 -40.36 19.93 -42.89
C TYR A 54 -38.83 19.92 -43.05
N THR A 55 -38.09 20.53 -42.13
CA THR A 55 -36.63 20.42 -42.03
C THR A 55 -36.19 18.96 -41.96
N GLY A 56 -36.83 18.16 -41.10
CA GLY A 56 -36.54 16.73 -40.99
C GLY A 56 -36.76 15.96 -42.30
N LEU A 57 -37.87 16.23 -43.00
CA LEU A 57 -38.14 15.65 -44.32
C LEU A 57 -37.10 16.07 -45.36
N LEU A 58 -36.70 17.35 -45.39
CA LEU A 58 -35.65 17.84 -46.29
C LEU A 58 -34.31 17.13 -46.03
N THR A 59 -33.89 17.00 -44.77
CA THR A 59 -32.60 16.37 -44.44
C THR A 59 -32.59 14.87 -44.73
N ASP A 60 -33.63 14.14 -44.34
CA ASP A 60 -33.70 12.68 -44.46
C ASP A 60 -33.80 12.21 -45.94
N THR A 61 -34.50 12.98 -46.77
CA THR A 61 -34.66 12.70 -48.20
C THR A 61 -33.55 13.32 -49.07
N GLY A 62 -32.59 14.01 -48.45
CA GLY A 62 -31.51 14.72 -49.16
C GLY A 62 -32.00 15.86 -50.06
N GLY A 63 -33.11 16.51 -49.70
CA GLY A 63 -33.83 17.46 -50.55
C GLY A 63 -34.69 16.76 -51.61
N PHE A 64 -35.39 15.70 -51.23
CA PHE A 64 -36.24 14.87 -52.09
C PHE A 64 -35.49 14.18 -53.26
N ARG A 65 -34.22 13.85 -53.06
CA ARG A 65 -33.33 13.21 -54.06
C ARG A 65 -32.98 11.76 -53.75
N TYR A 66 -33.17 11.31 -52.51
CA TYR A 66 -32.85 9.96 -52.06
C TYR A 66 -34.04 8.99 -52.24
N ALA A 67 -33.76 7.68 -52.23
CA ALA A 67 -34.73 6.64 -52.59
C ALA A 67 -35.94 6.52 -51.65
N ASN A 68 -35.81 6.99 -50.40
CA ASN A 68 -36.89 7.15 -49.41
C ASN A 68 -37.91 8.25 -49.76
N THR A 69 -37.71 9.01 -50.85
CA THR A 69 -38.64 10.03 -51.34
C THR A 69 -39.92 9.40 -51.92
N SER A 70 -40.86 9.03 -51.04
CA SER A 70 -42.13 8.40 -51.41
C SER A 70 -43.23 9.42 -51.75
N PRO A 71 -44.33 9.00 -52.43
CA PRO A 71 -45.50 9.85 -52.63
C PRO A 71 -46.12 10.37 -51.31
N ASN A 72 -46.01 9.59 -50.23
CA ASN A 72 -46.49 9.97 -48.90
C ASN A 72 -45.62 11.08 -48.27
N VAL A 73 -44.30 11.00 -48.45
CA VAL A 73 -43.34 12.05 -48.07
C VAL A 73 -43.68 13.36 -48.81
N MET A 74 -43.88 13.31 -50.12
CA MET A 74 -44.26 14.48 -50.92
C MET A 74 -45.62 15.07 -50.50
N THR A 75 -46.61 14.22 -50.22
CA THR A 75 -47.92 14.65 -49.73
C THR A 75 -47.84 15.30 -48.35
N THR A 76 -46.96 14.81 -47.48
CA THR A 76 -46.72 15.39 -46.15
C THR A 76 -46.00 16.74 -46.26
N ALA A 77 -44.99 16.84 -47.12
CA ALA A 77 -44.29 18.07 -47.45
C ALA A 77 -45.26 19.16 -47.99
N SER A 78 -46.18 18.79 -48.89
CA SER A 78 -47.22 19.71 -49.40
C SER A 78 -48.07 20.30 -48.28
N LYS A 79 -48.58 19.46 -47.37
CA LYS A 79 -49.41 19.90 -46.24
C LYS A 79 -48.66 20.84 -45.29
N LEU A 80 -47.36 20.63 -45.09
CA LEU A 80 -46.53 21.50 -44.23
C LEU A 80 -46.33 22.88 -44.87
N LEU A 81 -46.08 22.94 -46.18
CA LEU A 81 -46.03 24.21 -46.93
C LEU A 81 -47.36 24.97 -46.88
N GLU A 82 -48.50 24.27 -46.99
CA GLU A 82 -49.84 24.85 -46.85
C GLU A 82 -50.08 25.47 -45.46
N HIS A 83 -49.38 25.02 -44.41
CA HIS A 83 -49.41 25.61 -43.07
C HIS A 83 -48.43 26.79 -42.89
N GLY A 84 -47.80 27.27 -43.96
CA GLY A 84 -46.98 28.48 -43.97
C GLY A 84 -45.47 28.27 -43.81
N VAL A 85 -44.98 27.02 -43.87
CA VAL A 85 -43.55 26.72 -43.83
C VAL A 85 -42.87 27.25 -45.09
N ASP A 86 -41.83 28.06 -44.93
CA ASP A 86 -41.01 28.56 -46.04
C ASP A 86 -39.99 27.51 -46.49
N GLY A 87 -40.44 26.58 -47.33
CA GLY A 87 -39.60 25.54 -47.92
C GLY A 87 -38.39 26.08 -48.70
N PRO A 88 -38.53 27.09 -49.57
CA PRO A 88 -37.39 27.75 -50.22
C PRO A 88 -36.35 28.32 -49.25
N TYR A 89 -36.76 29.01 -48.19
CA TYR A 89 -35.84 29.53 -47.17
C TYR A 89 -35.10 28.41 -46.41
N LEU A 90 -35.82 27.34 -46.05
CA LEU A 90 -35.22 26.17 -45.41
C LEU A 90 -34.24 25.44 -46.36
N ALA A 91 -34.60 25.26 -47.63
CA ALA A 91 -33.69 24.70 -48.63
C ALA A 91 -32.45 25.60 -48.82
N GLN A 92 -32.62 26.92 -48.86
CA GLN A 92 -31.52 27.87 -48.95
C GLN A 92 -30.56 27.73 -47.76
N ILE A 93 -31.07 27.68 -46.53
CA ILE A 93 -30.23 27.57 -45.33
C ILE A 93 -29.58 26.19 -45.19
N LEU A 94 -30.31 25.11 -45.48
CA LEU A 94 -29.86 23.74 -45.20
C LEU A 94 -29.06 23.10 -46.35
N LEU A 95 -29.24 23.55 -47.59
CA LEU A 95 -28.70 22.90 -48.79
C LEU A 95 -27.85 23.84 -49.68
N GLU A 96 -28.02 25.16 -49.59
CA GLU A 96 -27.33 26.13 -50.47
C GLU A 96 -26.34 27.04 -49.73
N GLN A 97 -26.60 27.39 -48.47
CA GLN A 97 -25.70 28.20 -47.64
C GLN A 97 -24.63 27.32 -46.99
N VAL A 98 -23.37 27.61 -47.32
CA VAL A 98 -22.18 27.01 -46.69
C VAL A 98 -21.36 28.09 -46.00
N THR A 99 -20.76 27.76 -44.85
CA THR A 99 -19.94 28.72 -44.10
C THR A 99 -18.57 28.91 -44.79
N LEU A 100 -17.91 30.06 -44.60
CA LEU A 100 -16.54 30.23 -45.10
C LEU A 100 -15.54 29.22 -44.48
N PRO A 101 -15.62 28.88 -43.18
CA PRO A 101 -14.88 27.75 -42.62
C PRO A 101 -15.16 26.40 -43.29
N GLN A 102 -16.43 26.07 -43.59
CA GLN A 102 -16.83 24.84 -44.30
C GLN A 102 -16.19 24.75 -45.69
N VAL A 103 -16.17 25.84 -46.44
CA VAL A 103 -15.50 25.89 -47.76
C VAL A 103 -13.98 25.70 -47.62
N ARG A 104 -13.36 26.29 -46.59
CA ARG A 104 -11.91 26.16 -46.35
C ARG A 104 -11.51 24.76 -45.91
N ILE A 105 -12.25 24.15 -44.99
CA ILE A 105 -11.92 22.80 -44.50
C ILE A 105 -12.20 21.73 -45.57
N LEU A 106 -13.22 21.94 -46.41
CA LEU A 106 -13.44 21.11 -47.59
C LEU A 106 -12.25 21.19 -48.57
N ASN A 107 -11.65 22.38 -48.76
CA ASN A 107 -10.45 22.50 -49.60
C ASN A 107 -9.26 21.70 -49.03
N GLN A 108 -9.05 21.68 -47.70
CA GLN A 108 -8.01 20.84 -47.10
C GLN A 108 -8.32 19.35 -47.27
N ALA A 109 -9.56 18.93 -47.01
CA ALA A 109 -9.99 17.55 -47.19
C ALA A 109 -9.76 17.08 -48.63
N LEU A 110 -10.18 17.87 -49.63
CA LEU A 110 -9.96 17.53 -51.04
C LEU A 110 -8.49 17.56 -51.46
N SER A 111 -7.65 18.40 -50.83
CA SER A 111 -6.21 18.44 -51.09
C SER A 111 -5.48 17.18 -50.57
N SER A 112 -6.05 16.51 -49.56
CA SER A 112 -5.56 15.24 -49.02
C SER A 112 -6.05 13.98 -49.76
N LEU A 113 -6.84 14.14 -50.83
CA LEU A 113 -7.52 13.04 -51.51
C LEU A 113 -6.53 12.00 -52.06
N GLN A 114 -6.73 10.75 -51.67
CA GLN A 114 -6.01 9.58 -52.18
C GLN A 114 -6.98 8.49 -52.62
N MET A 115 -6.50 7.54 -53.43
CA MET A 115 -7.28 6.47 -54.03
C MET A 115 -6.43 5.23 -54.25
N THR A 116 -7.02 4.04 -54.19
CA THR A 116 -6.35 2.78 -54.54
C THR A 116 -6.07 2.68 -56.05
N ASP A 117 -5.05 1.90 -56.43
CA ASP A 117 -4.63 1.70 -57.83
C ASP A 117 -5.74 1.14 -58.73
N ASP A 118 -6.69 0.38 -58.15
CA ASP A 118 -7.86 -0.16 -58.84
C ASP A 118 -9.05 0.81 -58.94
N GLY A 119 -8.93 2.01 -58.35
CA GLY A 119 -9.95 3.05 -58.31
C GLY A 119 -11.17 2.73 -57.44
N LYS A 120 -11.14 1.68 -56.62
CA LYS A 120 -12.31 1.19 -55.86
C LYS A 120 -12.51 1.85 -54.51
N ILE A 121 -11.45 2.36 -53.89
CA ILE A 121 -11.52 3.02 -52.58
C ILE A 121 -10.84 4.38 -52.69
N ALA A 122 -11.53 5.44 -52.26
CA ALA A 122 -10.97 6.78 -52.17
C ALA A 122 -11.14 7.34 -50.75
N TRP A 123 -10.18 8.14 -50.30
CA TRP A 123 -10.22 8.71 -48.95
C TRP A 123 -9.65 10.12 -48.86
N VAL A 124 -10.12 10.84 -47.84
CA VAL A 124 -9.64 12.17 -47.45
C VAL A 124 -9.29 12.16 -45.96
N VAL A 125 -8.36 13.02 -45.56
CA VAL A 125 -7.82 13.18 -44.21
C VAL A 125 -8.00 14.64 -43.75
N ILE A 126 -8.36 14.84 -42.48
CA ILE A 126 -8.34 16.16 -41.82
C ILE A 126 -7.65 16.05 -40.47
N THR A 127 -6.75 16.98 -40.18
CA THR A 127 -6.03 17.12 -38.91
C THR A 127 -6.69 18.16 -37.98
N PRO A 128 -6.39 18.17 -36.66
CA PRO A 128 -6.75 19.27 -35.77
C PRO A 128 -6.21 20.63 -36.26
N GLU A 129 -5.01 20.64 -36.85
CA GLU A 129 -4.33 21.82 -37.38
C GLU A 129 -5.11 22.42 -38.56
N ASP A 130 -5.62 21.57 -39.47
CA ASP A 130 -6.49 22.01 -40.58
C ASP A 130 -7.77 22.70 -40.06
N MET A 131 -8.39 22.13 -39.02
CA MET A 131 -9.59 22.69 -38.40
C MET A 131 -9.32 24.10 -37.84
N ILE A 132 -8.21 24.25 -37.12
CA ILE A 132 -7.78 25.54 -36.55
C ILE A 132 -7.43 26.55 -37.66
N ALA A 133 -6.67 26.14 -38.67
CA ALA A 133 -6.26 27.01 -39.78
C ALA A 133 -7.45 27.48 -40.64
N CYS A 134 -8.48 26.65 -40.78
CA CYS A 134 -9.72 27.01 -41.49
C CYS A 134 -10.68 27.84 -40.63
N GLY A 135 -10.56 27.75 -39.30
CA GLY A 135 -11.52 28.29 -38.33
C GLY A 135 -12.82 27.47 -38.25
N ALA A 136 -12.73 26.17 -38.52
CA ALA A 136 -13.87 25.27 -38.68
C ALA A 136 -14.31 24.58 -37.38
N ALA A 137 -15.61 24.36 -37.24
CA ALA A 137 -16.25 23.58 -36.19
C ALA A 137 -16.55 22.14 -36.65
N ASN A 138 -17.02 21.28 -35.74
CA ASN A 138 -17.33 19.89 -36.10
C ASN A 138 -18.51 19.78 -37.07
N GLU A 139 -19.46 20.70 -37.01
CA GLU A 139 -20.57 20.80 -37.97
C GLU A 139 -20.08 21.06 -39.41
N ASP A 140 -19.02 21.85 -39.60
CA ASP A 140 -18.45 22.16 -40.92
C ASP A 140 -17.83 20.93 -41.63
N LEU A 141 -17.70 19.78 -40.96
CA LEU A 141 -17.25 18.52 -41.54
C LEU A 141 -18.39 17.63 -42.07
N GLU A 142 -19.64 18.06 -41.93
CA GLU A 142 -20.78 17.29 -42.40
C GLU A 142 -20.72 17.10 -43.93
N GLY A 143 -21.01 15.89 -44.39
CA GLY A 143 -21.01 15.53 -45.81
C GLY A 143 -19.62 15.31 -46.45
N VAL A 144 -18.49 15.64 -45.81
CA VAL A 144 -17.13 15.54 -46.41
C VAL A 144 -16.83 14.14 -46.97
N VAL A 145 -17.23 13.07 -46.29
CA VAL A 145 -17.06 11.68 -46.74
C VAL A 145 -17.79 11.34 -48.06
N ASN A 146 -18.78 12.13 -48.45
CA ASN A 146 -19.51 11.90 -49.71
C ASN A 146 -18.67 12.30 -50.93
N TYR A 147 -17.71 13.22 -50.81
CA TYR A 147 -16.87 13.65 -51.93
C TYR A 147 -16.02 12.50 -52.51
N PRO A 148 -15.20 11.76 -51.73
CA PRO A 148 -14.48 10.59 -52.25
C PRO A 148 -15.45 9.49 -52.72
N ARG A 149 -16.58 9.28 -52.03
CA ARG A 149 -17.61 8.28 -52.40
C ARG A 149 -18.30 8.57 -53.73
N ASN A 150 -18.38 9.85 -54.14
CA ASN A 150 -19.05 10.26 -55.38
C ASN A 150 -18.13 10.23 -56.60
N ILE A 151 -16.84 9.88 -56.45
CA ILE A 151 -15.91 9.72 -57.57
C ILE A 151 -16.34 8.52 -58.42
N GLN A 152 -16.42 8.70 -59.74
CA GLN A 152 -16.86 7.66 -60.65
C GLN A 152 -15.92 6.44 -60.61
N GLY A 153 -16.45 5.29 -60.17
CA GLY A 153 -15.73 4.02 -60.08
C GLY A 153 -15.45 3.57 -58.64
N VAL A 154 -15.45 4.52 -57.69
CA VAL A 154 -15.28 4.25 -56.25
C VAL A 154 -16.50 3.52 -55.71
N GLU A 155 -16.25 2.48 -54.92
CA GLU A 155 -17.27 1.65 -54.29
C GLU A 155 -17.34 1.91 -52.77
N VAL A 156 -16.25 2.38 -52.16
CA VAL A 156 -16.19 2.87 -50.77
C VAL A 156 -15.43 4.20 -50.70
N GLY A 157 -16.11 5.25 -50.20
CA GLY A 157 -15.46 6.50 -49.79
C GLY A 157 -15.19 6.50 -48.28
N ILE A 158 -13.99 6.96 -47.89
CA ILE A 158 -13.54 7.01 -46.49
C ILE A 158 -13.18 8.44 -46.11
N PHE A 159 -13.49 8.84 -44.87
CA PHE A 159 -13.00 10.07 -44.28
C PHE A 159 -12.31 9.78 -42.96
N PHE A 160 -11.02 10.07 -42.90
CA PHE A 160 -10.19 10.01 -41.71
C PHE A 160 -10.13 11.38 -41.05
N LYS A 161 -10.67 11.51 -39.84
CA LYS A 161 -10.46 12.70 -39.01
C LYS A 161 -9.52 12.35 -37.87
N VAL A 162 -8.31 12.88 -37.91
CA VAL A 162 -7.37 12.78 -36.79
C VAL A 162 -7.95 13.57 -35.61
N ILE A 163 -8.08 12.92 -34.47
CA ILE A 163 -8.55 13.53 -33.21
C ILE A 163 -7.34 14.03 -32.41
N ASN A 164 -6.29 13.21 -32.37
CA ASN A 164 -4.98 13.44 -31.79
C ASN A 164 -4.02 12.32 -32.26
N ASP A 165 -2.76 12.37 -31.85
CA ASP A 165 -1.69 11.40 -32.19
C ASP A 165 -2.08 9.92 -32.04
N ASN A 166 -3.03 9.61 -31.15
CA ASN A 166 -3.40 8.26 -30.76
C ASN A 166 -4.79 7.83 -31.26
N ALA A 167 -5.55 8.69 -31.95
CA ALA A 167 -6.93 8.37 -32.35
C ALA A 167 -7.38 9.05 -33.64
N VAL A 168 -7.94 8.26 -34.56
CA VAL A 168 -8.55 8.70 -35.81
C VAL A 168 -10.00 8.22 -35.86
N LYS A 169 -10.94 9.16 -36.06
CA LYS A 169 -12.33 8.80 -36.37
C LYS A 169 -12.44 8.50 -37.86
N VAL A 170 -12.96 7.33 -38.21
CA VAL A 170 -13.13 6.90 -39.59
C VAL A 170 -14.62 6.88 -39.92
N SER A 171 -15.00 7.59 -40.99
CA SER A 171 -16.35 7.52 -41.55
C SER A 171 -16.32 6.81 -42.90
N LEU A 172 -17.22 5.86 -43.11
CA LEU A 172 -17.27 5.01 -44.29
C LEU A 172 -18.60 5.21 -45.03
N ARG A 173 -18.57 5.30 -46.36
CA ARG A 173 -19.76 5.37 -47.21
C ARG A 173 -19.63 4.44 -48.41
N SER A 174 -20.63 3.58 -48.60
CA SER A 174 -20.71 2.65 -49.73
C SER A 174 -21.45 3.27 -50.92
N ALA A 175 -21.04 2.92 -52.14
CA ALA A 175 -21.81 3.19 -53.35
C ALA A 175 -23.00 2.23 -53.55
N GLY A 176 -23.23 1.27 -52.64
CA GLY A 176 -24.34 0.30 -52.71
C GLY A 176 -23.91 -1.16 -52.85
N LYS A 177 -22.61 -1.44 -52.94
CA LYS A 177 -22.05 -2.78 -53.24
C LYS A 177 -21.34 -3.46 -52.07
N VAL A 178 -20.72 -2.66 -51.21
CA VAL A 178 -19.90 -3.13 -50.08
C VAL A 178 -20.64 -2.83 -48.78
N ASP A 179 -20.77 -3.82 -47.90
CA ASP A 179 -21.25 -3.61 -46.54
C ASP A 179 -20.15 -2.94 -45.70
N VAL A 180 -20.30 -1.63 -45.47
CA VAL A 180 -19.36 -0.87 -44.65
C VAL A 180 -19.65 -0.98 -43.15
N ALA A 181 -20.80 -1.50 -42.73
CA ALA A 181 -21.10 -1.75 -41.32
C ALA A 181 -20.28 -2.93 -40.80
N SER A 182 -20.26 -4.05 -41.53
CA SER A 182 -19.36 -5.19 -41.23
C SER A 182 -17.88 -4.77 -41.23
N LEU A 183 -17.47 -3.90 -42.15
CA LEU A 183 -16.10 -3.34 -42.15
C LEU A 183 -15.81 -2.49 -40.90
N ALA A 184 -16.76 -1.66 -40.46
CA ALA A 184 -16.61 -0.83 -39.27
C ALA A 184 -16.56 -1.66 -37.96
N GLN A 185 -17.30 -2.76 -37.89
CA GLN A 185 -17.34 -3.65 -36.72
C GLN A 185 -15.97 -4.26 -36.40
N ASN A 186 -15.16 -4.58 -37.41
CA ASN A 186 -13.78 -5.06 -37.24
C ASN A 186 -12.88 -4.06 -36.49
N PHE A 187 -13.27 -2.79 -36.41
CA PHE A 187 -12.58 -1.71 -35.69
C PHE A 187 -13.43 -1.15 -34.53
N GLY A 188 -14.30 -1.98 -33.94
CA GLY A 188 -15.16 -1.59 -32.81
C GLY A 188 -16.22 -0.52 -33.13
N GLY A 189 -16.48 -0.29 -34.41
CA GLY A 189 -17.50 0.63 -34.91
C GLY A 189 -18.80 -0.04 -35.32
N GLY A 190 -19.63 0.70 -36.06
CA GLY A 190 -20.90 0.20 -36.57
C GLY A 190 -21.67 1.25 -37.37
N GLY A 191 -22.87 0.87 -37.81
CA GLY A 191 -23.77 1.73 -38.57
C GLY A 191 -24.62 0.94 -39.54
N HIS A 192 -25.13 1.62 -40.57
CA HIS A 192 -25.90 1.04 -41.66
C HIS A 192 -24.96 0.43 -42.72
N VAL A 193 -25.42 -0.58 -43.46
CA VAL A 193 -24.61 -1.28 -44.49
C VAL A 193 -24.05 -0.36 -45.57
N LEU A 194 -24.67 0.81 -45.78
CA LEU A 194 -24.19 1.85 -46.69
C LEU A 194 -23.44 3.01 -46.03
N ALA A 195 -23.52 3.15 -44.71
CA ALA A 195 -23.02 4.30 -43.96
C ALA A 195 -22.68 3.90 -42.51
N ALA A 196 -21.39 3.76 -42.25
CA ALA A 196 -20.87 3.33 -40.96
C ALA A 196 -19.71 4.22 -40.48
N GLY A 197 -19.26 4.00 -39.25
CA GLY A 197 -18.06 4.64 -38.74
C GLY A 197 -17.44 3.84 -37.59
N CYS A 198 -16.13 3.98 -37.45
CA CYS A 198 -15.35 3.39 -36.37
C CYS A 198 -14.35 4.43 -35.83
N ARG A 199 -13.65 4.08 -34.75
CA ARG A 199 -12.55 4.85 -34.21
C ARG A 199 -11.34 3.95 -34.20
N VAL A 200 -10.37 4.26 -35.05
CA VAL A 200 -9.10 3.55 -35.11
C VAL A 200 -8.16 4.28 -34.17
N GLU A 201 -7.83 3.64 -33.06
CA GLU A 201 -6.81 4.13 -32.14
C GLU A 201 -5.45 3.54 -32.53
N ALA A 202 -4.36 4.19 -32.12
CA ALA A 202 -3.03 3.59 -32.23
C ALA A 202 -3.01 2.23 -31.51
N GLY A 203 -2.16 1.29 -31.97
CA GLY A 203 -2.10 -0.05 -31.38
C GLY A 203 -1.86 -0.01 -29.86
N PHE A 204 -2.38 -1.00 -29.14
CA PHE A 204 -2.38 -0.98 -27.68
C PHE A 204 -0.97 -0.74 -27.11
N THR A 205 -0.78 0.33 -26.33
CA THR A 205 0.42 0.40 -25.50
C THR A 205 0.38 -0.73 -24.48
N SER A 206 1.55 -1.09 -23.95
CA SER A 206 1.64 -1.97 -22.77
C SER A 206 0.68 -1.60 -21.61
N HIS A 207 0.32 -0.33 -21.44
CA HIS A 207 -0.61 0.12 -20.40
C HIS A 207 -2.07 -0.15 -20.80
N ASP A 208 -2.42 -0.01 -22.07
CA ASP A 208 -3.77 -0.25 -22.58
C ASP A 208 -4.09 -1.75 -22.61
N VAL A 209 -3.11 -2.61 -22.95
CA VAL A 209 -3.23 -4.07 -22.80
C VAL A 209 -3.55 -4.43 -21.34
N VAL A 210 -2.77 -3.89 -20.38
CA VAL A 210 -3.02 -4.12 -18.96
C VAL A 210 -4.40 -3.60 -18.55
N ALA A 211 -4.83 -2.43 -19.03
CA ALA A 211 -6.15 -1.88 -18.73
C ALA A 211 -7.30 -2.74 -19.29
N LYS A 212 -7.18 -3.27 -20.51
CA LYS A 212 -8.16 -4.19 -21.11
C LYS A 212 -8.22 -5.50 -20.31
N MET A 213 -7.06 -6.09 -19.98
CA MET A 213 -6.98 -7.34 -19.20
C MET A 213 -7.53 -7.21 -17.77
N ARG A 214 -7.38 -6.05 -17.12
CA ARG A 214 -8.01 -5.78 -15.81
C ARG A 214 -9.54 -5.82 -15.86
N ARG A 215 -10.14 -5.45 -17.01
CA ARG A 215 -11.60 -5.52 -17.23
C ARG A 215 -12.03 -6.96 -17.50
N ILE A 216 -11.35 -7.66 -18.42
CA ILE A 216 -11.60 -9.05 -18.78
C ILE A 216 -11.54 -9.97 -17.56
N LEU A 217 -10.41 -9.96 -16.85
CA LEU A 217 -10.15 -10.84 -15.71
C LEU A 217 -10.78 -10.35 -14.39
N LYS A 218 -11.41 -9.16 -14.39
CA LYS A 218 -11.91 -8.45 -13.18
C LYS A 218 -10.85 -8.32 -12.06
N MET A 219 -9.56 -8.37 -12.42
CA MET A 219 -8.43 -8.44 -11.48
C MET A 219 -7.72 -7.09 -11.41
N LYS A 220 -7.60 -6.51 -10.21
CA LYS A 220 -6.95 -5.20 -10.03
C LYS A 220 -5.44 -5.21 -10.28
N ARG A 221 -4.76 -6.31 -9.93
CA ARG A 221 -3.30 -6.43 -9.91
C ARG A 221 -2.80 -7.19 -11.13
N ILE A 222 -2.44 -6.44 -12.18
CA ILE A 222 -1.82 -6.94 -13.42
C ILE A 222 -0.66 -5.99 -13.79
N GLY A 223 0.47 -6.57 -14.22
CA GLY A 223 1.68 -5.89 -14.70
C GLY A 223 2.28 -6.59 -15.93
N HIS A 224 3.39 -6.08 -16.47
CA HIS A 224 3.97 -6.54 -17.75
C HIS A 224 5.52 -6.53 -17.73
N THR A 225 6.17 -7.39 -18.53
CA THR A 225 7.65 -7.58 -18.50
C THR A 225 8.43 -6.69 -19.49
N GLY A 226 7.87 -5.53 -19.82
CA GLY A 226 8.52 -4.50 -20.63
C GLY A 226 7.54 -3.68 -21.45
N THR A 227 7.91 -2.45 -21.78
CA THR A 227 7.09 -1.59 -22.65
C THR A 227 6.95 -2.22 -24.04
N LEU A 228 5.80 -1.98 -24.66
CA LEU A 228 5.53 -2.21 -26.07
C LEU A 228 5.01 -0.88 -26.60
N ASP A 229 5.64 -0.36 -27.65
CA ASP A 229 5.18 0.87 -28.32
C ASP A 229 4.03 0.52 -29.28
N PRO A 230 3.08 1.44 -29.55
CA PRO A 230 1.84 1.16 -30.32
C PRO A 230 1.98 0.49 -31.68
N GLN A 231 3.16 0.53 -32.29
CA GLN A 231 3.44 0.03 -33.64
C GLN A 231 4.32 -1.22 -33.65
N VAL A 232 4.70 -1.72 -32.48
CA VAL A 232 5.53 -2.93 -32.32
C VAL A 232 4.62 -4.13 -32.14
N THR A 233 4.75 -5.12 -33.01
CA THR A 233 4.04 -6.42 -32.91
C THR A 233 4.81 -7.40 -32.02
N GLY A 234 4.14 -8.49 -31.63
CA GLY A 234 4.78 -9.62 -30.93
C GLY A 234 4.48 -9.70 -29.43
N VAL A 235 5.37 -10.36 -28.68
CA VAL A 235 5.11 -10.91 -27.35
C VAL A 235 5.08 -9.84 -26.26
N LEU A 236 4.02 -9.77 -25.48
CA LEU A 236 3.95 -8.96 -24.24
C LEU A 236 3.50 -9.84 -23.05
N PRO A 237 4.44 -10.42 -22.29
CA PRO A 237 4.09 -11.24 -21.13
C PRO A 237 3.45 -10.39 -20.03
N LEU A 238 2.33 -10.88 -19.50
CA LEU A 238 1.56 -10.25 -18.45
C LEU A 238 1.59 -11.09 -17.18
N CYS A 239 1.91 -10.45 -16.05
CA CYS A 239 1.96 -11.11 -14.75
C CYS A 239 0.67 -10.80 -13.97
N LEU A 240 -0.04 -11.84 -13.56
CA LEU A 240 -1.34 -11.74 -12.88
C LEU A 240 -1.21 -11.88 -11.36
N GLY A 241 -1.93 -11.05 -10.61
CA GLY A 241 -2.03 -11.16 -9.15
C GLY A 241 -0.67 -11.12 -8.45
N ARG A 242 -0.34 -12.17 -7.69
CA ARG A 242 0.95 -12.29 -6.97
C ARG A 242 2.15 -12.42 -7.92
N ALA A 243 1.98 -12.94 -9.14
CA ALA A 243 3.04 -13.07 -10.14
C ALA A 243 3.67 -11.72 -10.54
N THR A 244 2.96 -10.60 -10.35
CA THR A 244 3.55 -9.26 -10.54
C THR A 244 4.81 -8.99 -9.70
N ARG A 245 5.08 -9.80 -8.66
CA ARG A 245 6.32 -9.74 -7.87
C ARG A 245 7.56 -10.23 -8.62
N VAL A 246 7.43 -11.05 -9.68
CA VAL A 246 8.59 -11.61 -10.40
C VAL A 246 8.95 -10.85 -11.69
N VAL A 247 8.24 -9.75 -11.98
CA VAL A 247 8.40 -8.94 -13.20
C VAL A 247 9.83 -8.43 -13.37
N GLU A 248 10.52 -8.08 -12.29
CA GLU A 248 11.90 -7.59 -12.33
C GLU A 248 12.87 -8.65 -12.85
N TYR A 249 12.83 -9.87 -12.33
CA TYR A 249 13.69 -10.97 -12.78
C TYR A 249 13.37 -11.39 -14.23
N MET A 250 12.09 -11.39 -14.61
CA MET A 250 11.66 -11.63 -15.99
C MET A 250 12.15 -10.54 -16.96
N GLN A 251 12.37 -9.31 -16.50
CA GLN A 251 12.87 -8.21 -17.32
C GLN A 251 14.38 -8.29 -17.61
N GLU A 252 15.15 -9.01 -16.79
CA GLU A 252 16.60 -9.21 -16.99
C GLU A 252 16.92 -10.16 -18.16
N LEU A 253 15.99 -11.06 -18.50
CA LEU A 253 16.19 -12.05 -19.55
C LEU A 253 16.32 -11.41 -20.94
N PRO A 254 17.16 -11.98 -21.82
CA PRO A 254 17.31 -11.49 -23.18
C PRO A 254 15.98 -11.35 -23.92
N LYS A 255 15.93 -10.35 -24.80
CA LYS A 255 14.79 -10.07 -25.67
C LYS A 255 15.22 -10.25 -27.10
N GLU A 256 14.39 -10.94 -27.87
CA GLU A 256 14.62 -11.14 -29.30
C GLU A 256 13.69 -10.24 -30.09
N TYR A 257 14.27 -9.58 -31.09
CA TYR A 257 13.56 -8.71 -32.01
C TYR A 257 13.91 -9.09 -33.46
N LEU A 258 12.90 -9.08 -34.31
CA LEU A 258 13.07 -8.93 -35.75
C LEU A 258 12.84 -7.46 -36.10
N ALA A 259 13.83 -6.83 -36.73
CA ALA A 259 13.80 -5.42 -37.03
C ALA A 259 14.21 -5.16 -38.47
N THR A 260 13.55 -4.19 -39.10
CA THR A 260 13.90 -3.71 -40.44
C THR A 260 14.28 -2.24 -40.32
N LEU A 261 15.50 -1.89 -40.74
CA LEU A 261 15.94 -0.51 -40.88
C LEU A 261 15.89 -0.10 -42.35
N ARG A 262 15.54 1.16 -42.64
CA ARG A 262 15.65 1.75 -43.97
C ARG A 262 16.85 2.67 -44.03
N LEU A 263 17.78 2.40 -44.94
CA LEU A 263 18.88 3.29 -45.30
C LEU A 263 18.43 4.32 -46.34
N GLY A 264 18.97 5.54 -46.25
CA GLY A 264 18.71 6.65 -47.15
C GLY A 264 17.68 7.68 -46.63
N LEU A 265 17.18 7.51 -45.41
CA LEU A 265 16.11 8.31 -44.80
C LEU A 265 16.27 8.34 -43.27
N SER A 266 16.20 9.51 -42.63
CA SER A 266 16.09 9.60 -41.16
C SER A 266 14.88 10.45 -40.72
N THR A 267 14.41 10.18 -39.50
CA THR A 267 13.23 10.83 -38.89
C THR A 267 13.52 11.27 -37.45
N ASP A 268 12.77 12.25 -36.92
CA ASP A 268 13.03 12.82 -35.59
C ASP A 268 12.68 11.87 -34.42
N THR A 269 11.82 10.88 -34.65
CA THR A 269 11.46 9.81 -33.69
C THR A 269 12.39 8.58 -33.73
N GLU A 270 13.28 8.52 -34.73
CA GLU A 270 14.09 7.35 -35.14
C GLU A 270 13.26 6.16 -35.69
N ASP A 271 11.97 6.38 -35.97
CA ASP A 271 11.05 5.43 -36.60
C ASP A 271 10.12 6.13 -37.63
N MET A 272 9.27 5.38 -38.33
CA MET A 272 8.37 5.92 -39.36
C MET A 272 7.24 6.82 -38.86
N THR A 273 7.14 7.11 -37.55
CA THR A 273 6.10 8.00 -36.99
C THR A 273 6.50 9.47 -37.03
N GLY A 274 7.79 9.76 -37.12
CA GLY A 274 8.35 11.09 -37.10
C GLY A 274 8.39 11.78 -38.45
N GLU A 275 8.64 13.09 -38.42
CA GLU A 275 8.90 13.86 -39.63
C GLU A 275 10.27 13.51 -40.22
N VAL A 276 10.40 13.60 -41.55
CA VAL A 276 11.64 13.31 -42.24
C VAL A 276 12.63 14.46 -42.05
N VAL A 277 13.76 14.16 -41.41
CA VAL A 277 14.81 15.15 -41.10
C VAL A 277 15.93 15.12 -42.15
N GLU A 278 16.24 13.95 -42.71
CA GLU A 278 17.33 13.78 -43.67
C GLU A 278 16.97 12.74 -44.76
N ARG A 279 17.48 12.95 -45.97
CA ARG A 279 17.43 11.99 -47.09
C ARG A 279 18.80 11.94 -47.77
N SER A 280 19.20 10.76 -48.22
CA SER A 280 20.42 10.59 -49.02
C SER A 280 20.26 11.23 -50.40
N GLU A 281 21.26 12.00 -50.84
CA GLU A 281 21.31 12.57 -52.20
C GLU A 281 21.65 11.53 -53.29
N LYS A 282 22.04 10.32 -52.89
CA LYS A 282 22.43 9.21 -53.78
C LYS A 282 21.69 7.94 -53.41
N ALA A 283 21.39 7.12 -54.41
CA ALA A 283 20.89 5.77 -54.19
C ALA A 283 21.81 4.98 -53.26
N VAL A 284 21.24 4.32 -52.27
CA VAL A 284 21.98 3.50 -51.31
C VAL A 284 22.49 2.23 -52.00
N GLU A 285 23.78 1.95 -51.85
CA GLU A 285 24.41 0.72 -52.31
C GLU A 285 25.29 0.14 -51.20
N VAL A 286 24.92 -1.04 -50.73
CA VAL A 286 25.63 -1.81 -49.69
C VAL A 286 25.65 -3.28 -50.11
N THR A 287 26.76 -3.99 -49.88
CA THR A 287 26.85 -5.44 -50.09
C THR A 287 26.53 -6.20 -48.80
N GLN A 288 26.19 -7.49 -48.93
CA GLN A 288 25.93 -8.36 -47.79
C GLN A 288 27.14 -8.42 -46.83
N GLU A 289 28.36 -8.48 -47.36
CA GLU A 289 29.59 -8.50 -46.56
C GLU A 289 29.82 -7.19 -45.80
N GLN A 290 29.50 -6.04 -46.40
CA GLN A 290 29.62 -4.74 -45.74
C GLN A 290 28.65 -4.61 -44.57
N VAL A 291 27.40 -5.07 -44.75
CA VAL A 291 26.39 -5.07 -43.69
C VAL A 291 26.82 -6.03 -42.57
N GLN A 292 27.23 -7.26 -42.91
CA GLN A 292 27.71 -8.25 -41.95
C GLN A 292 28.88 -7.71 -41.09
N GLN A 293 29.90 -7.11 -41.71
CA GLN A 293 31.03 -6.50 -41.00
C GLN A 293 30.66 -5.30 -40.11
N VAL A 294 29.53 -4.63 -40.38
CA VAL A 294 29.02 -3.57 -39.50
C VAL A 294 28.23 -4.17 -38.34
N LEU A 295 27.37 -5.17 -38.56
CA LEU A 295 26.63 -5.83 -37.49
C LEU A 295 27.57 -6.49 -36.46
N GLU A 296 28.66 -7.12 -36.92
CA GLU A 296 29.68 -7.71 -36.04
C GLU A 296 30.34 -6.70 -35.09
N GLN A 297 30.37 -5.39 -35.43
CA GLN A 297 30.92 -4.33 -34.54
C GLN A 297 29.98 -3.97 -33.37
N PHE A 298 28.72 -4.39 -33.40
CA PHE A 298 27.75 -4.12 -32.34
C PHE A 298 27.56 -5.29 -31.36
N LEU A 299 28.21 -6.43 -31.59
CA LEU A 299 28.18 -7.58 -30.68
C LEU A 299 28.93 -7.27 -29.37
N GLY A 300 28.38 -7.75 -28.24
CA GLY A 300 28.88 -7.46 -26.90
C GLY A 300 28.27 -6.20 -26.29
N THR A 301 28.95 -5.62 -25.31
CA THR A 301 28.47 -4.43 -24.59
C THR A 301 28.76 -3.15 -25.37
N ILE A 302 27.72 -2.40 -25.70
CA ILE A 302 27.76 -1.13 -26.43
C ILE A 302 27.13 -0.01 -25.60
N SER A 303 27.54 1.23 -25.87
CA SER A 303 26.94 2.44 -25.29
C SER A 303 25.87 3.00 -26.24
N GLN A 304 24.62 3.03 -25.79
CA GLN A 304 23.51 3.67 -26.50
C GLN A 304 23.03 4.93 -25.77
N VAL A 305 22.83 6.02 -26.52
CA VAL A 305 22.11 7.21 -26.02
C VAL A 305 20.62 6.98 -26.25
N PRO A 306 19.76 6.97 -25.21
CA PRO A 306 18.32 6.76 -25.40
C PRO A 306 17.71 7.83 -26.31
N PRO A 307 16.70 7.50 -27.16
CA PRO A 307 16.05 8.47 -28.05
C PRO A 307 15.24 9.52 -27.27
N MET A 308 15.01 10.70 -27.88
CA MET A 308 14.19 11.77 -27.28
C MET A 308 12.76 11.30 -27.00
N TYR A 309 12.15 10.56 -27.93
CA TYR A 309 10.81 10.01 -27.75
C TYR A 309 10.80 8.72 -26.92
N SER A 310 11.39 8.73 -25.73
CA SER A 310 11.47 7.57 -24.83
C SER A 310 10.83 7.82 -23.46
N ALA A 311 10.50 6.72 -22.75
CA ALA A 311 9.92 6.76 -21.40
C ALA A 311 10.93 7.04 -20.28
N VAL A 312 12.21 7.30 -20.61
CA VAL A 312 13.23 7.73 -19.65
C VAL A 312 12.80 9.04 -19.00
N LYS A 313 13.04 9.19 -17.69
CA LYS A 313 12.78 10.42 -16.97
C LYS A 313 14.04 11.27 -16.79
N VAL A 314 13.89 12.57 -16.98
CA VAL A 314 14.85 13.62 -16.59
C VAL A 314 14.05 14.67 -15.82
N ASP A 315 14.53 15.05 -14.65
CA ASP A 315 13.87 16.00 -13.72
C ASP A 315 12.38 15.70 -13.47
N GLY A 316 12.06 14.40 -13.36
CA GLY A 316 10.71 13.88 -13.08
C GLY A 316 9.78 13.72 -14.28
N LYS A 317 9.98 14.49 -15.36
CA LYS A 317 9.26 14.40 -16.65
C LYS A 317 9.83 13.31 -17.56
N ARG A 318 9.02 12.72 -18.44
CA ARG A 318 9.49 11.73 -19.44
C ARG A 318 10.05 12.45 -20.67
N LEU A 319 11.08 11.88 -21.31
CA LEU A 319 11.74 12.52 -22.46
C LEU A 319 10.78 12.75 -23.64
N TYR A 320 9.83 11.85 -23.92
CA TYR A 320 8.84 12.08 -24.98
C TYR A 320 7.89 13.26 -24.68
N GLU A 321 7.67 13.60 -23.40
CA GLU A 321 6.84 14.75 -23.00
C GLU A 321 7.60 16.04 -23.30
N LEU A 322 8.91 16.06 -23.01
CA LEU A 322 9.81 17.17 -23.32
C LEU A 322 10.04 17.33 -24.84
N ALA A 323 10.13 16.22 -25.59
CA ALA A 323 10.22 16.23 -27.05
C ALA A 323 8.96 16.88 -27.68
N ARG A 324 7.77 16.50 -27.21
CA ARG A 324 6.49 17.12 -27.62
C ARG A 324 6.34 18.58 -27.17
N GLU A 325 7.02 19.01 -26.11
CA GLU A 325 7.19 20.43 -25.73
C GLU A 325 8.23 21.16 -26.60
N GLY A 326 8.84 20.53 -27.60
CA GLY A 326 9.89 21.09 -28.46
C GLY A 326 11.25 21.25 -27.77
N LYS A 327 11.47 20.58 -26.63
CA LYS A 327 12.67 20.73 -25.78
C LYS A 327 13.61 19.54 -25.94
N THR A 328 14.73 19.77 -26.62
CA THR A 328 15.85 18.83 -26.65
C THR A 328 16.61 18.88 -25.32
N VAL A 329 16.92 17.70 -24.77
CA VAL A 329 17.69 17.56 -23.52
C VAL A 329 18.91 16.66 -23.77
N GLU A 330 20.02 16.93 -23.09
CA GLU A 330 21.21 16.09 -23.11
C GLU A 330 20.93 14.75 -22.41
N ARG A 331 21.20 13.64 -23.09
CA ARG A 331 20.80 12.30 -22.68
C ARG A 331 22.05 11.48 -22.39
N LYS A 332 22.20 11.04 -21.13
CA LYS A 332 23.33 10.19 -20.73
C LYS A 332 23.27 8.85 -21.46
N SER A 333 24.42 8.43 -22.02
CA SER A 333 24.60 7.09 -22.59
C SER A 333 24.34 6.01 -21.52
N ARG A 334 23.90 4.83 -21.98
CA ARG A 334 23.68 3.64 -21.17
C ARG A 334 24.32 2.44 -21.84
N GLU A 335 24.88 1.56 -21.03
CA GLU A 335 25.41 0.28 -21.52
C GLU A 335 24.27 -0.72 -21.74
N VAL A 336 24.30 -1.37 -22.90
CA VAL A 336 23.41 -2.47 -23.29
C VAL A 336 24.24 -3.55 -23.96
N THR A 337 23.82 -4.81 -23.89
CA THR A 337 24.56 -5.93 -24.48
C THR A 337 23.77 -6.55 -25.63
N ILE A 338 24.39 -6.66 -26.80
CA ILE A 338 23.86 -7.42 -27.93
C ILE A 338 24.54 -8.80 -27.91
N TYR A 339 23.75 -9.83 -27.66
CA TYR A 339 24.23 -11.22 -27.55
C TYR A 339 24.36 -11.87 -28.94
N GLU A 340 23.39 -11.63 -29.81
CA GLU A 340 23.38 -12.10 -31.20
C GLU A 340 22.82 -10.99 -32.10
N LEU A 341 23.41 -10.83 -33.29
CA LEU A 341 22.95 -9.89 -34.30
C LEU A 341 23.17 -10.52 -35.68
N GLU A 342 22.07 -10.97 -36.30
CA GLU A 342 22.08 -11.83 -37.49
C GLU A 342 21.34 -11.14 -38.63
N LEU A 343 21.99 -11.02 -39.79
CA LEU A 343 21.39 -10.47 -40.99
C LEU A 343 20.37 -11.46 -41.58
N THR A 344 19.10 -11.03 -41.72
CA THR A 344 18.02 -11.88 -42.26
C THR A 344 17.59 -11.50 -43.67
N GLY A 345 17.85 -10.26 -44.13
CA GLY A 345 17.56 -9.84 -45.50
C GLY A 345 18.11 -8.46 -45.86
N ILE A 346 18.28 -8.22 -47.17
CA ILE A 346 18.58 -6.91 -47.76
C ILE A 346 17.71 -6.74 -49.00
N GLU A 347 16.92 -5.67 -49.06
CA GLU A 347 16.03 -5.36 -50.20
C GLU A 347 16.25 -3.93 -50.70
N LYS A 348 16.49 -3.77 -52.01
CA LYS A 348 16.63 -2.43 -52.63
C LYS A 348 15.27 -1.86 -53.00
N GLN A 349 14.91 -0.73 -52.40
CA GLN A 349 13.64 -0.03 -52.56
C GLN A 349 13.89 1.32 -53.25
N GLY A 350 14.07 1.28 -54.57
CA GLY A 350 14.44 2.44 -55.38
C GLY A 350 15.82 3.00 -54.99
N ASP A 351 15.83 4.24 -54.50
CA ASP A 351 17.03 4.91 -53.98
C ASP A 351 17.36 4.56 -52.52
N THR A 352 16.46 3.86 -51.82
CA THR A 352 16.65 3.38 -50.44
C THR A 352 16.96 1.88 -50.41
N THR A 353 17.52 1.40 -49.30
CA THR A 353 17.76 -0.03 -49.07
C THR A 353 17.29 -0.41 -47.69
N ASP A 354 16.45 -1.43 -47.61
CA ASP A 354 15.97 -1.99 -46.35
C ASP A 354 16.89 -3.14 -45.92
N ILE A 355 17.27 -3.17 -44.65
CA ILE A 355 18.07 -4.24 -44.04
C ILE A 355 17.27 -4.82 -42.88
N SER A 356 16.97 -6.10 -42.98
CA SER A 356 16.27 -6.88 -41.95
C SER A 356 17.28 -7.68 -41.14
N PHE A 357 17.14 -7.67 -39.81
CA PHE A 357 18.02 -8.40 -38.91
C PHE A 357 17.28 -8.94 -37.69
N ARG A 358 17.82 -10.03 -37.13
CA ARG A 358 17.44 -10.60 -35.84
C ARG A 358 18.42 -10.12 -34.78
N ALA A 359 17.92 -9.59 -33.67
CA ALA A 359 18.73 -9.09 -32.56
C ALA A 359 18.30 -9.73 -31.23
N LEU A 360 19.22 -10.46 -30.60
CA LEU A 360 19.07 -10.93 -29.22
C LEU A 360 19.84 -9.98 -28.30
N CYS A 361 19.15 -9.29 -27.40
CA CYS A 361 19.73 -8.16 -26.65
C CYS A 361 19.28 -8.09 -25.18
N SER A 362 20.03 -7.36 -24.37
CA SER A 362 19.71 -7.11 -22.96
C SER A 362 18.51 -6.15 -22.80
N LYS A 363 17.98 -6.08 -21.57
CA LYS A 363 17.04 -5.01 -21.18
C LYS A 363 17.62 -3.63 -21.51
N GLY A 364 16.74 -2.67 -21.80
CA GLY A 364 17.12 -1.28 -22.05
C GLY A 364 17.66 -0.97 -23.45
N THR A 365 17.89 -1.97 -24.29
CA THR A 365 18.28 -1.79 -25.70
C THR A 365 17.20 -1.07 -26.49
N TYR A 366 17.57 0.02 -27.17
CA TYR A 366 16.69 0.76 -28.10
C TYR A 366 16.98 0.30 -29.53
N ILE A 367 16.11 -0.54 -30.09
CA ILE A 367 16.32 -1.10 -31.44
C ILE A 367 16.28 -0.02 -32.52
N ARG A 368 15.42 1.00 -32.41
CA ARG A 368 15.45 2.16 -33.33
C ARG A 368 16.78 2.89 -33.35
N THR A 369 17.39 3.09 -32.17
CA THR A 369 18.71 3.72 -32.06
C THR A 369 19.81 2.81 -32.61
N LEU A 370 19.69 1.48 -32.44
CA LEU A 370 20.56 0.50 -33.10
C LEU A 370 20.44 0.60 -34.64
N CYS A 371 19.24 0.72 -35.20
CA CYS A 371 19.00 0.95 -36.62
C CYS A 371 19.67 2.25 -37.14
N VAL A 372 19.62 3.32 -36.34
CA VAL A 372 20.29 4.61 -36.63
C VAL A 372 21.82 4.46 -36.57
N ASP A 373 22.35 3.79 -35.56
CA ASP A 373 23.79 3.61 -35.38
C ASP A 373 24.40 2.68 -36.46
N ILE A 374 23.68 1.63 -36.87
CA ILE A 374 24.05 0.76 -38.02
C ILE A 374 24.12 1.59 -39.31
N GLY A 375 23.11 2.42 -39.58
CA GLY A 375 23.12 3.31 -40.76
C GLY A 375 24.29 4.31 -40.73
N ARG A 376 24.54 4.93 -39.57
CA ARG A 376 25.69 5.84 -39.38
C ARG A 376 27.02 5.14 -39.65
N LYS A 377 27.17 3.86 -39.26
CA LYS A 377 28.35 3.03 -39.55
C LYS A 377 28.47 2.64 -41.02
N LEU A 378 27.35 2.42 -41.71
CA LEU A 378 27.30 2.19 -43.16
C LEU A 378 27.43 3.49 -43.99
N GLY A 379 27.40 4.65 -43.35
CA GLY A 379 27.60 5.96 -43.97
C GLY A 379 26.33 6.59 -44.57
N TYR A 380 25.14 6.16 -44.15
CA TYR A 380 23.85 6.65 -44.66
C TYR A 380 22.91 7.07 -43.52
N PRO A 381 22.03 8.07 -43.72
CA PRO A 381 20.93 8.33 -42.79
C PRO A 381 20.00 7.12 -42.75
N SER A 382 19.49 6.75 -41.58
CA SER A 382 18.57 5.62 -41.43
C SER A 382 17.49 5.86 -40.38
N THR A 383 16.44 5.04 -40.47
CA THR A 383 15.31 5.01 -39.53
C THR A 383 14.78 3.58 -39.41
N MET A 384 14.07 3.27 -38.33
CA MET A 384 13.44 1.96 -38.14
C MET A 384 12.10 1.89 -38.89
N LEU A 385 12.00 0.96 -39.84
CA LEU A 385 10.82 0.73 -40.67
C LEU A 385 9.79 -0.16 -39.96
N GLN A 386 10.24 -1.27 -39.36
CA GLN A 386 9.42 -2.27 -38.68
C GLN A 386 10.16 -2.85 -37.48
N LEU A 387 9.38 -3.27 -36.47
CA LEU A 387 9.89 -3.97 -35.29
C LEU A 387 8.84 -4.96 -34.77
N GLU A 388 9.26 -6.22 -34.64
CA GLU A 388 8.50 -7.29 -33.98
C GLU A 388 9.34 -7.85 -32.82
N ARG A 389 8.73 -8.02 -31.64
CA ARG A 389 9.36 -8.70 -30.50
C ARG A 389 8.97 -10.17 -30.50
N THR A 390 9.82 -11.03 -31.03
CA THR A 390 9.58 -12.49 -31.14
C THR A 390 9.71 -13.21 -29.81
N ILE A 391 10.59 -12.74 -28.91
CA ILE A 391 10.78 -13.31 -27.57
C ILE A 391 10.88 -12.19 -26.52
N SER A 392 10.17 -12.36 -25.40
CA SER A 392 10.32 -11.49 -24.22
C SER A 392 10.22 -12.32 -22.94
N ALA A 393 11.17 -12.15 -22.02
CA ALA A 393 11.23 -12.92 -20.77
C ALA A 393 11.27 -14.46 -20.99
N GLY A 394 11.94 -14.91 -22.05
CA GLY A 394 11.98 -16.33 -22.44
C GLY A 394 10.70 -16.89 -23.09
N ILE A 395 9.65 -16.09 -23.25
CA ILE A 395 8.37 -16.50 -23.82
C ILE A 395 8.29 -16.09 -25.30
N SER A 396 7.93 -17.04 -26.16
CA SER A 396 7.74 -16.86 -27.62
C SER A 396 6.30 -16.51 -28.00
N ALA A 397 6.08 -16.16 -29.26
CA ALA A 397 4.75 -15.89 -29.83
C ALA A 397 3.78 -17.07 -29.76
N ASP A 398 4.27 -18.32 -29.67
CA ASP A 398 3.43 -19.54 -29.57
C ASP A 398 2.59 -19.59 -28.29
N HIS A 399 2.96 -18.79 -27.28
CA HIS A 399 2.28 -18.69 -25.99
C HIS A 399 1.34 -17.47 -25.90
N CYS A 400 1.20 -16.69 -26.98
CA CYS A 400 0.35 -15.50 -27.01
C CYS A 400 -1.11 -15.88 -27.26
N LEU A 401 -2.00 -15.41 -26.37
CA LEU A 401 -3.45 -15.47 -26.55
C LEU A 401 -4.00 -14.13 -27.02
N ARG A 402 -5.01 -14.18 -27.88
CA ARG A 402 -5.87 -13.04 -28.22
C ARG A 402 -6.81 -12.72 -27.05
N PHE A 403 -7.32 -11.49 -27.00
CA PHE A 403 -8.21 -11.08 -25.91
C PHE A 403 -9.49 -11.92 -25.86
N GLU A 404 -10.00 -12.29 -27.03
CA GLU A 404 -11.22 -13.06 -27.22
C GLU A 404 -11.03 -14.52 -26.76
N GLU A 405 -9.82 -15.07 -26.91
CA GLU A 405 -9.44 -16.41 -26.41
C GLU A 405 -9.35 -16.40 -24.87
N VAL A 406 -8.79 -15.35 -24.27
CA VAL A 406 -8.79 -15.16 -22.81
C VAL A 406 -10.22 -15.01 -22.26
N GLU A 407 -11.07 -14.25 -22.95
CA GLU A 407 -12.49 -14.13 -22.59
C GLU A 407 -13.21 -15.49 -22.66
N GLN A 408 -12.94 -16.31 -23.68
CA GLN A 408 -13.50 -17.66 -23.79
C GLN A 408 -13.02 -18.59 -22.67
N HIS A 409 -11.72 -18.65 -22.38
CA HIS A 409 -11.17 -19.44 -21.27
C HIS A 409 -11.68 -18.98 -19.88
N MET A 410 -12.04 -17.70 -19.73
CA MET A 410 -12.73 -17.17 -18.55
C MET A 410 -14.18 -17.63 -18.45
N MET A 411 -14.90 -17.74 -19.57
CA MET A 411 -16.28 -18.25 -19.60
C MET A 411 -16.34 -19.77 -19.35
N ASP A 412 -15.41 -20.52 -19.93
CA ASP A 412 -15.33 -21.99 -19.81
C ASP A 412 -14.70 -22.45 -18.48
N GLY A 413 -14.12 -21.54 -17.71
CA GLY A 413 -13.45 -21.83 -16.43
C GLY A 413 -12.07 -22.48 -16.57
N THR A 414 -11.54 -22.59 -17.79
CA THR A 414 -10.28 -23.26 -18.14
C THR A 414 -9.06 -22.34 -18.13
N LEU A 415 -9.19 -21.07 -17.73
CA LEU A 415 -8.07 -20.11 -17.72
C LEU A 415 -6.79 -20.62 -17.05
N ALA A 416 -6.91 -21.42 -15.98
CA ALA A 416 -5.74 -21.98 -15.29
C ALA A 416 -4.89 -22.93 -16.17
N GLU A 417 -5.48 -23.53 -17.21
CA GLU A 417 -4.81 -24.46 -18.13
C GLU A 417 -3.93 -23.74 -19.17
N VAL A 418 -4.14 -22.43 -19.37
CA VAL A 418 -3.42 -21.59 -20.34
C VAL A 418 -2.55 -20.51 -19.67
N LEU A 419 -2.39 -20.58 -18.35
CA LEU A 419 -1.47 -19.70 -17.61
C LEU A 419 -0.14 -20.40 -17.38
N ILE A 420 0.96 -19.73 -17.73
CA ILE A 420 2.32 -20.19 -17.39
C ILE A 420 2.52 -20.08 -15.87
N PRO A 421 2.91 -21.17 -15.16
CA PRO A 421 3.28 -21.14 -13.75
C PRO A 421 4.37 -20.10 -13.46
N VAL A 422 4.30 -19.50 -12.26
CA VAL A 422 5.21 -18.40 -11.88
C VAL A 422 6.66 -18.86 -11.94
N ASP A 423 6.96 -20.08 -11.50
CA ASP A 423 8.30 -20.64 -11.39
C ASP A 423 8.85 -21.18 -12.72
N GLU A 424 7.99 -21.57 -13.65
CA GLU A 424 8.35 -21.87 -15.05
C GLU A 424 8.77 -20.59 -15.78
N ALA A 425 8.06 -19.49 -15.57
CA ALA A 425 8.32 -18.18 -16.16
C ALA A 425 9.66 -17.52 -15.73
N ILE A 426 10.32 -18.08 -14.71
CA ILE A 426 11.66 -17.70 -14.22
C ILE A 426 12.60 -18.92 -14.17
N SER A 427 12.35 -19.93 -15.00
CA SER A 427 13.08 -21.20 -15.05
C SER A 427 14.60 -21.07 -15.23
N SER A 428 15.04 -19.97 -15.84
CA SER A 428 16.44 -19.54 -15.97
C SER A 428 17.17 -19.30 -14.65
N ILE A 429 16.45 -19.00 -13.57
CA ILE A 429 17.01 -18.96 -12.21
C ILE A 429 17.23 -20.41 -11.74
N PRO A 430 18.42 -20.80 -11.24
CA PRO A 430 18.67 -22.14 -10.77
C PRO A 430 17.69 -22.58 -9.65
N ALA A 431 17.20 -23.81 -9.71
CA ALA A 431 16.29 -24.37 -8.72
C ALA A 431 17.02 -25.17 -7.64
N HIS A 432 16.49 -25.15 -6.42
CA HIS A 432 17.00 -25.94 -5.30
C HIS A 432 15.85 -26.44 -4.41
N THR A 433 15.92 -27.69 -3.96
CA THR A 433 14.94 -28.29 -3.04
C THR A 433 15.44 -28.20 -1.61
N VAL A 434 14.59 -27.77 -0.67
CA VAL A 434 14.93 -27.59 0.74
C VAL A 434 14.06 -28.47 1.64
N GLY A 435 14.57 -28.85 2.81
CA GLY A 435 13.85 -29.65 3.80
C GLY A 435 12.66 -28.91 4.42
N ALA A 436 11.73 -29.63 5.05
CA ALA A 436 10.48 -29.06 5.56
C ALA A 436 10.66 -27.85 6.51
N ASP A 437 11.67 -27.90 7.40
CA ASP A 437 11.98 -26.78 8.30
C ASP A 437 12.56 -25.56 7.55
N GLN A 438 13.41 -25.79 6.55
CA GLN A 438 13.94 -24.74 5.68
C GLN A 438 12.82 -24.14 4.80
N ALA A 439 11.89 -24.96 4.32
CA ALA A 439 10.74 -24.52 3.54
C ALA A 439 9.82 -23.62 4.38
N LYS A 440 9.57 -24.00 5.64
CA LYS A 440 8.82 -23.17 6.60
C LYS A 440 9.54 -21.84 6.87
N GLY A 441 10.86 -21.87 7.09
CA GLY A 441 11.67 -20.65 7.25
C GLY A 441 11.63 -19.74 6.01
N ALA A 442 11.76 -20.31 4.80
CA ALA A 442 11.64 -19.60 3.53
C ALA A 442 10.28 -18.88 3.40
N LEU A 443 9.17 -19.57 3.68
CA LEU A 443 7.83 -19.00 3.63
C LEU A 443 7.60 -17.89 4.68
N GLN A 444 8.37 -17.90 5.77
CA GLN A 444 8.39 -16.86 6.80
C GLN A 444 9.41 -15.73 6.49
N GLY A 445 10.08 -15.75 5.33
CA GLY A 445 11.04 -14.71 4.93
C GLY A 445 12.39 -14.77 5.65
N GLN A 446 12.75 -15.91 6.24
CA GLN A 446 14.03 -16.09 6.92
C GLN A 446 15.17 -16.25 5.90
N LYS A 447 16.34 -15.64 6.18
CA LYS A 447 17.58 -15.94 5.44
C LYS A 447 17.94 -17.43 5.64
N LEU A 448 18.21 -18.14 4.55
CA LEU A 448 18.64 -19.54 4.59
C LEU A 448 20.16 -19.64 4.43
N SER A 449 20.80 -20.49 5.25
CA SER A 449 22.25 -20.69 5.17
C SER A 449 22.63 -21.44 3.90
N ALA A 450 23.44 -20.82 3.05
CA ALA A 450 23.92 -21.40 1.79
C ALA A 450 24.76 -22.68 1.99
N ARG A 451 25.25 -22.97 3.21
CA ARG A 451 25.92 -24.23 3.55
C ARG A 451 24.97 -25.44 3.68
N LEU A 452 23.66 -25.21 3.76
CA LEU A 452 22.63 -26.26 3.93
C LEU A 452 21.84 -26.54 2.64
N LEU A 453 22.38 -26.11 1.49
CA LEU A 453 21.86 -26.39 0.16
C LEU A 453 22.78 -27.45 -0.48
N GLU A 454 22.29 -28.67 -0.68
CA GLU A 454 23.05 -29.78 -1.29
C GLU A 454 22.58 -30.07 -2.73
N PRO A 455 23.49 -30.13 -3.72
CA PRO A 455 24.90 -29.78 -3.65
C PRO A 455 25.08 -28.26 -3.50
N PRO A 456 26.18 -27.80 -2.87
CA PRO A 456 26.48 -26.38 -2.78
C PRO A 456 26.75 -25.84 -4.19
N ALA A 457 25.82 -25.04 -4.72
CA ALA A 457 26.06 -24.32 -5.97
C ALA A 457 27.33 -23.45 -5.80
N GLU A 458 28.17 -23.35 -6.82
CA GLU A 458 29.48 -22.69 -6.65
C GLU A 458 29.44 -21.16 -6.81
N GLN A 459 28.36 -20.62 -7.37
CA GLN A 459 28.26 -19.20 -7.73
C GLN A 459 27.16 -18.45 -6.93
N PRO A 460 27.37 -17.15 -6.65
CA PRO A 460 26.37 -16.24 -6.09
C PRO A 460 25.33 -15.83 -7.15
N GLY A 461 24.19 -15.31 -6.70
CA GLY A 461 23.05 -14.94 -7.55
C GLY A 461 21.71 -15.49 -7.05
N LEU A 462 20.69 -15.37 -7.90
CA LEU A 462 19.32 -15.75 -7.55
C LEU A 462 19.11 -17.28 -7.57
N LEU A 463 18.19 -17.77 -6.74
CA LEU A 463 17.80 -19.19 -6.61
C LEU A 463 16.27 -19.30 -6.46
N ARG A 464 15.67 -20.31 -7.10
CA ARG A 464 14.27 -20.72 -6.88
C ARG A 464 14.23 -21.84 -5.85
N LEU A 465 13.50 -21.68 -4.77
CA LEU A 465 13.38 -22.71 -3.74
C LEU A 465 12.07 -23.48 -3.85
N TYR A 466 12.18 -24.79 -3.64
CA TYR A 466 11.08 -25.76 -3.61
C TYR A 466 11.11 -26.54 -2.31
N ASP A 467 9.95 -26.96 -1.80
CA ASP A 467 9.91 -27.97 -0.73
C ASP A 467 10.09 -29.40 -1.27
N GLN A 468 10.12 -30.38 -0.35
CA GLN A 468 10.31 -31.80 -0.68
C GLN A 468 9.14 -32.40 -1.50
N ASP A 469 7.98 -31.76 -1.50
CA ASP A 469 6.81 -32.18 -2.30
C ASP A 469 6.81 -31.53 -3.70
N GLY A 470 7.79 -30.67 -4.00
CA GLY A 470 7.92 -29.96 -5.27
C GLY A 470 7.13 -28.66 -5.36
N THR A 471 6.64 -28.12 -4.23
CA THR A 471 5.93 -26.83 -4.21
C THR A 471 6.92 -25.68 -4.31
N PHE A 472 6.72 -24.77 -5.26
CA PHE A 472 7.52 -23.55 -5.36
C PHE A 472 7.27 -22.59 -4.18
N LEU A 473 8.34 -22.24 -3.47
CA LEU A 473 8.31 -21.42 -2.25
C LEU A 473 8.60 -19.94 -2.53
N GLY A 474 9.52 -19.66 -3.45
CA GLY A 474 9.91 -18.28 -3.80
C GLY A 474 11.29 -18.17 -4.45
N ILE A 475 11.67 -16.92 -4.75
CA ILE A 475 13.01 -16.54 -5.22
C ILE A 475 13.81 -16.01 -4.04
N PHE A 476 15.07 -16.42 -3.94
CA PHE A 476 16.03 -16.03 -2.93
C PHE A 476 17.30 -15.51 -3.61
N GLU A 477 17.98 -14.54 -3.01
CA GLU A 477 19.27 -14.05 -3.48
C GLU A 477 20.39 -14.63 -2.60
N ARG A 478 21.50 -15.01 -3.24
CA ARG A 478 22.73 -15.45 -2.58
C ARG A 478 23.84 -14.45 -2.83
N ASP A 479 24.30 -13.84 -1.75
CA ASP A 479 25.31 -12.78 -1.75
C ASP A 479 26.68 -13.24 -2.28
N GLU A 480 27.43 -12.31 -2.89
CA GLU A 480 28.80 -12.51 -3.38
C GLU A 480 29.80 -12.63 -2.20
N LEU A 481 30.47 -13.78 -2.09
CA LEU A 481 31.63 -13.91 -1.19
C LEU A 481 32.87 -13.25 -1.82
N LYS A 482 32.99 -11.93 -1.67
CA LYS A 482 34.22 -11.17 -1.95
C LYS A 482 34.68 -10.37 -0.73
N ALA A 483 35.91 -10.62 -0.31
CA ALA A 483 36.63 -9.80 0.65
C ALA A 483 38.07 -9.60 0.18
N THR A 484 38.35 -8.45 -0.44
CA THR A 484 39.70 -7.92 -0.67
C THR A 484 39.64 -6.41 -0.92
N TYR A 485 40.58 -5.67 -0.30
CA TYR A 485 40.99 -4.34 -0.74
C TYR A 485 42.51 -4.25 -0.61
N GLY A 486 43.23 -4.60 -1.70
CA GLY A 486 44.70 -4.73 -1.66
C GLY A 486 45.19 -5.90 -0.79
N GLU A 487 46.41 -5.78 -0.27
CA GLU A 487 47.10 -6.82 0.52
C GLU A 487 46.88 -6.71 2.05
N GLN A 488 45.94 -5.88 2.53
CA GLN A 488 45.70 -5.71 3.97
C GLN A 488 44.22 -5.86 4.38
N GLU A 489 44.04 -6.46 5.55
CA GLU A 489 42.77 -6.90 6.12
C GLU A 489 42.34 -5.94 7.24
N LEU A 490 41.10 -5.45 7.20
CA LEU A 490 40.56 -4.47 8.17
C LEU A 490 39.90 -5.17 9.36
N ARG A 491 40.04 -4.56 10.56
CA ARG A 491 39.51 -5.07 11.84
C ARG A 491 38.27 -4.28 12.28
N GLY A 492 37.25 -4.97 12.79
CA GLY A 492 35.99 -4.38 13.27
C GLY A 492 35.61 -4.79 14.70
N VAL A 493 34.52 -4.22 15.22
CA VAL A 493 34.08 -4.22 16.63
C VAL A 493 32.96 -5.25 16.90
N MET A 494 32.98 -5.91 18.05
CA MET A 494 32.23 -7.14 18.34
C MET A 494 31.00 -6.96 19.27
N ASN A 495 29.86 -7.55 18.91
CA ASN A 495 28.65 -7.66 19.75
C ASN A 495 28.21 -9.14 19.92
N LEU A 496 27.80 -9.52 21.13
CA LEU A 496 27.52 -10.89 21.56
C LEU A 496 26.03 -11.07 21.95
N GLY A 497 25.31 -11.88 21.18
CA GLY A 497 23.91 -12.25 21.46
C GLY A 497 23.72 -13.77 21.49
N VAL A 498 22.81 -14.28 22.32
CA VAL A 498 22.57 -15.72 22.44
C VAL A 498 21.25 -16.09 21.78
N LYS A 499 21.28 -17.01 20.80
CA LYS A 499 20.08 -17.52 20.13
C LYS A 499 20.06 -19.06 20.20
N PRO A 500 19.07 -19.69 20.85
CA PRO A 500 18.96 -21.14 20.86
C PRO A 500 18.35 -21.65 19.56
N THR A 501 19.09 -22.48 18.81
CA THR A 501 18.60 -23.21 17.63
C THR A 501 18.48 -24.71 17.91
N PHE A 502 17.52 -25.35 17.24
CA PHE A 502 17.23 -26.78 17.37
C PHE A 502 17.78 -27.53 16.15
N HIS A 503 18.34 -28.72 16.38
CA HIS A 503 18.73 -29.68 15.33
C HIS A 503 17.99 -31.00 15.53
N GLU A 504 17.76 -31.75 14.44
CA GLU A 504 17.05 -33.04 14.41
C GLU A 504 17.67 -34.14 15.32
N SER A 505 18.92 -33.98 15.77
CA SER A 505 19.59 -34.90 16.70
C SER A 505 19.62 -34.43 18.17
N GLY A 506 18.91 -33.35 18.50
CA GLY A 506 18.76 -32.80 19.86
C GLY A 506 19.54 -31.51 20.11
N MET A 507 19.16 -30.78 21.16
CA MET A 507 19.77 -29.48 21.53
C MET A 507 21.30 -29.59 21.73
N LYS A 508 22.04 -28.77 20.98
CA LYS A 508 23.36 -28.25 21.37
C LYS A 508 23.29 -26.72 21.36
N PRO A 509 23.81 -26.02 22.39
CA PRO A 509 23.90 -24.57 22.36
C PRO A 509 25.06 -24.14 21.45
N THR A 510 24.78 -23.18 20.57
CA THR A 510 25.77 -22.48 19.74
C THR A 510 25.62 -20.98 20.01
N PHE A 511 26.73 -20.27 20.09
CA PHE A 511 26.75 -18.81 20.29
C PHE A 511 27.17 -18.15 18.97
N GLU A 512 26.39 -17.18 18.49
CA GLU A 512 26.71 -16.41 17.29
C GLU A 512 27.10 -14.98 17.69
N VAL A 513 27.99 -14.37 16.91
CA VAL A 513 28.63 -13.10 17.19
C VAL A 513 28.52 -12.24 15.94
N HIS A 514 28.11 -10.97 16.10
CA HIS A 514 27.96 -10.04 14.98
C HIS A 514 28.88 -8.83 15.16
N LEU A 515 29.50 -8.39 14.06
CA LEU A 515 30.29 -7.16 14.00
C LEU A 515 29.38 -6.00 13.57
N LEU A 516 29.62 -4.79 14.08
CA LEU A 516 28.86 -3.58 13.71
C LEU A 516 29.79 -2.37 13.53
N ASP A 517 29.38 -1.45 12.66
CA ASP A 517 29.94 -0.11 12.46
C ASP A 517 28.82 0.96 12.65
N PHE A 518 29.21 2.20 12.92
CA PHE A 518 28.38 3.25 13.52
C PHE A 518 27.18 3.74 12.68
N ASP A 519 27.12 3.42 11.38
CA ASP A 519 26.02 3.83 10.48
C ASP A 519 24.98 2.73 10.18
N GLY A 520 25.08 1.55 10.80
CA GLY A 520 23.96 0.59 10.88
C GLY A 520 23.63 -0.22 9.61
N LEU A 521 24.60 -0.42 8.71
CA LEU A 521 24.54 -1.41 7.61
C LEU A 521 25.50 -2.58 7.89
N LEU A 522 25.17 -3.78 7.38
CA LEU A 522 25.70 -5.06 7.86
C LEU A 522 26.50 -5.79 6.76
N TYR A 523 27.65 -6.38 7.12
CA TYR A 523 28.43 -7.29 6.28
C TYR A 523 28.75 -8.58 7.04
N ASP A 524 28.56 -9.74 6.39
CA ASP A 524 28.73 -11.07 6.99
C ASP A 524 30.18 -11.60 6.87
N GLN A 525 30.84 -11.88 8.00
CA GLN A 525 31.93 -12.86 8.11
C GLN A 525 31.89 -13.62 9.44
N GLU A 526 32.03 -14.95 9.38
CA GLU A 526 32.28 -15.80 10.57
C GLU A 526 33.75 -15.71 11.01
N LEU A 527 34.01 -15.15 12.19
CA LEU A 527 35.24 -15.46 12.93
C LEU A 527 35.01 -16.69 13.82
N LYS A 528 35.61 -17.83 13.45
CA LYS A 528 35.64 -19.02 14.32
C LYS A 528 36.53 -18.78 15.54
N VAL A 529 35.92 -18.37 16.65
CA VAL A 529 36.57 -18.41 17.97
C VAL A 529 36.32 -19.79 18.58
N GLU A 530 37.32 -20.67 18.51
CA GLU A 530 37.25 -21.98 19.15
C GLU A 530 37.57 -21.84 20.65
N LEU A 531 36.63 -22.23 21.52
CA LEU A 531 36.78 -22.09 22.96
C LEU A 531 37.69 -23.19 23.51
N VAL A 532 39.00 -22.94 23.46
CA VAL A 532 40.02 -23.89 23.91
C VAL A 532 39.97 -24.06 25.43
N HIS A 533 39.31 -25.13 25.84
CA HIS A 533 39.33 -25.76 27.17
C HIS A 533 38.61 -25.05 28.32
N TYR A 534 37.64 -25.77 28.91
CA TYR A 534 37.56 -25.90 30.36
C TYR A 534 37.41 -27.36 30.79
N ILE A 535 38.12 -27.73 31.85
CA ILE A 535 38.39 -29.12 32.22
C ILE A 535 37.27 -29.70 33.07
N ARG A 536 36.71 -30.87 32.69
CA ARG A 536 36.37 -31.95 33.64
C ARG A 536 35.99 -33.28 32.97
N ALA A 537 36.89 -34.26 33.13
CA ALA A 537 36.69 -35.71 33.09
C ALA A 537 35.83 -36.29 31.95
N GLU A 538 36.49 -36.92 30.97
CA GLU A 538 35.84 -37.87 30.07
C GLU A 538 35.16 -39.01 30.86
N ARG A 539 33.83 -38.95 30.99
CA ARG A 539 33.02 -40.15 31.20
C ARG A 539 32.56 -40.65 29.84
N LYS A 540 33.09 -41.79 29.43
CA LYS A 540 32.51 -42.58 28.35
C LYS A 540 31.14 -43.06 28.81
N PHE A 541 30.13 -42.90 27.97
CA PHE A 541 28.79 -43.44 28.19
C PHE A 541 28.71 -44.80 27.53
N ASP A 542 28.17 -45.79 28.24
CA ASP A 542 28.18 -47.19 27.79
C ASP A 542 27.27 -47.45 26.57
N SER A 543 26.37 -46.52 26.25
CA SER A 543 25.52 -46.56 25.05
C SER A 543 25.08 -45.16 24.59
N ILE A 544 24.59 -45.10 23.35
CA ILE A 544 23.96 -43.91 22.76
C ILE A 544 22.70 -43.52 23.57
N ASP A 545 21.92 -44.46 24.10
CA ASP A 545 20.73 -44.16 24.91
C ASP A 545 21.05 -43.49 26.26
N ALA A 546 22.19 -43.83 26.87
CA ALA A 546 22.67 -43.17 28.09
C ALA A 546 23.07 -41.71 27.79
N LEU A 547 23.70 -41.47 26.64
CA LEU A 547 24.02 -40.13 26.15
C LEU A 547 22.75 -39.33 25.81
N ILE A 548 21.78 -39.91 25.10
CA ILE A 548 20.49 -39.29 24.77
C ILE A 548 19.71 -38.93 26.04
N SER A 549 19.70 -39.80 27.05
CA SER A 549 19.05 -39.54 28.34
C SER A 549 19.69 -38.36 29.08
N GLN A 550 21.03 -38.26 29.04
CA GLN A 550 21.76 -37.12 29.59
C GLN A 550 21.47 -35.82 28.82
N ILE A 551 21.44 -35.87 27.47
CA ILE A 551 21.10 -34.72 26.61
C ILE A 551 19.67 -34.24 26.89
N ARG A 552 18.68 -35.14 26.96
CA ARG A 552 17.29 -34.80 27.32
C ARG A 552 17.19 -34.14 28.70
N ARG A 553 18.00 -34.58 29.67
CA ARG A 553 18.07 -33.96 31.00
C ARG A 553 18.65 -32.54 30.95
N LEU A 554 19.72 -32.33 30.18
CA LEU A 554 20.34 -31.01 29.99
C LEU A 554 19.44 -30.04 29.22
N ALA A 555 18.79 -30.51 28.15
CA ALA A 555 17.82 -29.72 27.38
C ALA A 555 16.61 -29.30 28.25
N LYS A 556 16.13 -30.18 29.13
CA LYS A 556 15.08 -29.87 30.10
C LYS A 556 15.53 -28.87 31.17
N GLN A 557 16.82 -28.83 31.51
CA GLN A 557 17.40 -27.79 32.38
C GLN A 557 17.55 -26.45 31.64
N ALA A 558 17.93 -26.44 30.36
CA ALA A 558 18.03 -25.23 29.55
C ALA A 558 16.66 -24.56 29.30
N ASN A 559 15.64 -25.33 28.89
CA ASN A 559 14.28 -24.79 28.73
C ASN A 559 13.62 -24.36 30.05
N ALA A 560 14.08 -24.87 31.19
CA ALA A 560 13.67 -24.37 32.50
C ALA A 560 14.35 -23.04 32.86
N ALA A 561 15.58 -22.79 32.38
CA ALA A 561 16.33 -21.57 32.67
C ALA A 561 15.94 -20.35 31.80
N VAL A 562 15.36 -20.57 30.62
CA VAL A 562 14.95 -19.49 29.69
C VAL A 562 13.56 -18.92 30.03
N LYS A 563 12.69 -19.67 30.74
CA LYS A 563 11.35 -19.18 31.13
C LYS A 563 11.37 -18.05 32.16
N ASP A 564 12.43 -17.95 32.95
CA ASP A 564 12.53 -17.02 34.08
C ASP A 564 13.47 -15.84 33.82
N CYS A 565 14.23 -15.84 32.71
CA CYS A 565 15.29 -14.88 32.42
C CYS A 565 15.17 -14.29 31.00
N GLU A 566 14.85 -13.01 30.89
CA GLU A 566 14.70 -12.34 29.58
C GLU A 566 16.07 -12.07 28.91
N PRO A 567 16.23 -12.34 27.59
CA PRO A 567 17.53 -12.26 26.93
C PRO A 567 18.08 -10.83 26.75
N GLN A 568 17.24 -9.78 26.83
CA GLN A 568 17.66 -8.40 26.54
C GLN A 568 18.79 -7.92 27.47
N ILE A 569 18.63 -8.15 28.78
CA ILE A 569 19.62 -7.76 29.79
C ILE A 569 20.92 -8.57 29.63
N ALA A 570 20.80 -9.88 29.41
CA ALA A 570 21.96 -10.75 29.19
C ALA A 570 22.75 -10.38 27.93
N ALA A 571 22.07 -9.99 26.84
CA ALA A 571 22.70 -9.50 25.62
C ALA A 571 23.49 -8.21 25.87
N MET A 572 22.88 -7.20 26.51
CA MET A 572 23.54 -5.93 26.85
C MET A 572 24.81 -6.12 27.70
N ILE A 573 24.76 -6.98 28.72
CA ILE A 573 25.92 -7.32 29.55
C ILE A 573 26.99 -8.03 28.70
N GLY A 574 26.57 -8.95 27.81
CA GLY A 574 27.44 -9.63 26.85
C GLY A 574 28.14 -8.68 25.88
N THR A 575 27.43 -7.69 25.32
CA THR A 575 27.98 -6.61 24.48
C THR A 575 29.04 -5.81 25.25
N SER A 576 28.70 -5.39 26.47
CA SER A 576 29.61 -4.60 27.30
C SER A 576 30.90 -5.36 27.62
N ALA A 577 30.80 -6.64 27.97
CA ALA A 577 31.96 -7.50 28.17
C ALA A 577 32.80 -7.66 26.88
N ALA A 578 32.15 -7.89 25.73
CA ALA A 578 32.81 -8.01 24.44
C ALA A 578 33.65 -6.76 24.09
N LEU A 579 33.03 -5.58 24.16
CA LEU A 579 33.68 -4.29 23.89
C LEU A 579 34.84 -4.04 24.87
N SER A 580 34.62 -4.34 26.16
CA SER A 580 35.60 -4.11 27.21
C SER A 580 36.85 -4.98 27.02
N ILE A 581 36.69 -6.26 26.64
CA ILE A 581 37.78 -7.20 26.34
C ILE A 581 38.51 -6.87 25.03
N SER A 582 37.79 -6.32 24.04
CA SER A 582 38.36 -6.02 22.72
C SER A 582 39.44 -4.93 22.75
N ASP A 583 40.19 -4.81 21.65
CA ASP A 583 41.15 -3.72 21.41
C ASP A 583 40.47 -2.36 21.12
N VAL A 584 39.14 -2.29 21.12
CA VAL A 584 38.38 -1.11 20.68
C VAL A 584 38.31 -0.05 21.79
N PRO A 585 38.47 1.25 21.48
CA PRO A 585 38.35 2.31 22.47
C PRO A 585 36.88 2.44 22.88
N PHE A 586 36.61 2.19 24.16
CA PHE A 586 35.27 2.19 24.73
C PHE A 586 35.36 2.60 26.19
N SER A 587 34.67 3.69 26.56
CA SER A 587 34.69 4.27 27.92
C SER A 587 33.77 3.54 28.92
N GLY A 588 33.53 2.25 28.70
CA GLY A 588 32.81 1.38 29.64
C GLY A 588 33.74 0.74 30.69
N PRO A 589 33.31 -0.39 31.32
CA PRO A 589 32.12 -1.16 30.99
C PRO A 589 30.81 -0.48 31.39
N ILE A 590 29.72 -0.89 30.74
CA ILE A 590 28.36 -0.70 31.26
C ILE A 590 27.80 -2.01 31.84
N GLY A 591 26.90 -1.91 32.80
CA GLY A 591 25.98 -2.97 33.16
C GLY A 591 24.55 -2.50 32.91
N GLY A 592 23.59 -3.41 33.03
CA GLY A 592 22.19 -3.05 33.09
C GLY A 592 21.36 -4.15 33.71
N VAL A 593 20.18 -3.78 34.21
CA VAL A 593 19.26 -4.65 34.93
C VAL A 593 17.82 -4.23 34.64
N LYS A 594 16.89 -5.18 34.80
CA LYS A 594 15.47 -4.87 34.97
C LYS A 594 15.16 -4.79 36.47
N VAL A 595 14.31 -3.86 36.87
CA VAL A 595 13.85 -3.64 38.25
C VAL A 595 12.33 -3.75 38.28
N GLY A 596 11.83 -4.68 39.09
CA GLY A 596 10.42 -4.81 39.45
C GLY A 596 10.14 -4.27 40.85
N ARG A 597 8.86 -4.10 41.19
CA ARG A 597 8.40 -3.75 42.53
C ARG A 597 7.14 -4.53 42.90
N ILE A 598 7.19 -5.35 43.94
CA ILE A 598 6.08 -6.19 44.42
C ILE A 598 5.92 -6.00 45.92
N ASP A 599 4.69 -5.81 46.39
CA ASP A 599 4.35 -5.54 47.80
C ASP A 599 5.19 -4.41 48.45
N GLY A 600 5.64 -3.45 47.64
CA GLY A 600 6.46 -2.31 48.03
C GLY A 600 7.97 -2.51 47.90
N GLU A 601 8.46 -3.75 47.79
CA GLU A 601 9.88 -4.15 47.73
C GLU A 601 10.42 -4.22 46.30
N PHE A 602 11.68 -3.82 46.09
CA PHE A 602 12.33 -3.86 44.77
C PHE A 602 13.00 -5.21 44.48
N ILE A 603 12.91 -5.66 43.22
CA ILE A 603 13.46 -6.95 42.76
C ILE A 603 14.30 -6.72 41.50
N ILE A 604 15.55 -7.19 41.51
CA ILE A 604 16.41 -7.23 40.31
C ILE A 604 16.02 -8.41 39.42
N ASN A 605 15.95 -8.16 38.12
CA ASN A 605 15.65 -9.11 37.05
C ASN A 605 14.48 -10.05 37.40
N PRO A 606 13.28 -9.48 37.67
CA PRO A 606 12.09 -10.25 38.02
C PRO A 606 11.74 -11.25 36.92
N THR A 607 11.23 -12.42 37.32
CA THR A 607 10.70 -13.41 36.38
C THR A 607 9.40 -12.92 35.73
N ILE A 608 8.92 -13.58 34.68
CA ILE A 608 7.71 -13.14 33.96
C ILE A 608 6.48 -13.12 34.90
N ALA A 609 6.31 -14.16 35.73
CA ALA A 609 5.23 -14.20 36.73
C ALA A 609 5.38 -13.16 37.86
N GLN A 610 6.58 -12.62 38.08
CA GLN A 610 6.81 -11.49 38.98
C GLN A 610 6.47 -10.15 38.29
N LEU A 611 6.78 -10.00 37.00
CA LEU A 611 6.42 -8.82 36.21
C LEU A 611 4.90 -8.65 36.06
N GLU A 612 4.15 -9.73 35.87
CA GLU A 612 2.68 -9.72 35.78
C GLU A 612 1.99 -9.06 37.00
N ILE A 613 2.61 -9.14 38.19
CA ILE A 613 2.11 -8.53 39.44
C ILE A 613 2.94 -7.33 39.91
N SER A 614 3.87 -6.84 39.09
CA SER A 614 4.77 -5.75 39.44
C SER A 614 4.11 -4.38 39.23
N GLU A 615 4.35 -3.45 40.16
CA GLU A 615 3.93 -2.04 40.02
C GLU A 615 4.81 -1.26 39.03
N ILE A 616 6.04 -1.72 38.81
CA ILE A 616 7.08 -1.07 38.00
C ILE A 616 7.71 -2.12 37.09
N GLU A 617 7.94 -1.78 35.83
CA GLU A 617 8.90 -2.45 34.98
C GLU A 617 9.90 -1.41 34.47
N LEU A 618 11.10 -1.40 35.05
CA LEU A 618 12.15 -0.43 34.75
C LEU A 618 13.40 -1.14 34.25
N VAL A 619 13.87 -0.78 33.06
CA VAL A 619 15.22 -1.13 32.60
C VAL A 619 16.14 0.06 32.86
N VAL A 620 17.28 -0.19 33.49
CA VAL A 620 18.34 0.80 33.69
C VAL A 620 19.67 0.23 33.22
N ALA A 621 20.47 1.08 32.57
CA ALA A 621 21.83 0.78 32.14
C ALA A 621 22.78 1.93 32.52
N GLY A 622 24.02 1.59 32.86
CA GLY A 622 24.96 2.57 33.40
C GLY A 622 26.39 2.05 33.51
N THR A 623 27.34 2.95 33.71
CA THR A 623 28.68 2.62 34.20
C THR A 623 28.65 2.44 35.73
N LYS A 624 29.79 2.13 36.35
CA LYS A 624 29.90 2.13 37.83
C LYS A 624 29.65 3.51 38.46
N ASP A 625 29.94 4.58 37.71
CA ASP A 625 29.90 5.95 38.21
C ASP A 625 28.57 6.64 37.88
N ALA A 626 27.91 6.25 36.77
CA ALA A 626 26.74 6.95 36.23
C ALA A 626 25.67 6.05 35.62
N ILE A 627 24.43 6.52 35.67
CA ILE A 627 23.33 6.02 34.84
C ILE A 627 23.51 6.62 33.44
N MET A 628 23.36 5.79 32.40
CA MET A 628 23.44 6.20 30.99
C MET A 628 22.08 6.20 30.32
N MET A 629 21.22 5.22 30.64
CA MET A 629 19.91 5.05 30.04
C MET A 629 18.91 4.48 31.06
N VAL A 630 17.67 4.95 31.00
CA VAL A 630 16.52 4.37 31.71
C VAL A 630 15.34 4.28 30.75
N GLU A 631 14.62 3.16 30.77
CA GLU A 631 13.35 3.02 30.09
C GLU A 631 12.39 2.24 31.00
N ALA A 632 11.27 2.85 31.38
CA ALA A 632 10.40 2.34 32.42
C ALA A 632 8.92 2.56 32.12
N GLU A 633 8.09 1.63 32.61
CA GLU A 633 6.64 1.76 32.71
C GLU A 633 6.16 1.38 34.11
N ALA A 634 5.06 1.97 34.57
CA ALA A 634 4.59 1.77 35.94
C ALA A 634 3.08 2.04 36.12
N ASN A 635 2.51 1.43 37.15
CA ASN A 635 1.11 1.57 37.53
C ASN A 635 0.88 2.85 38.37
N GLU A 636 1.15 4.02 37.78
CA GLU A 636 0.97 5.35 38.40
C GLU A 636 1.75 5.54 39.72
N VAL A 637 3.06 5.25 39.69
CA VAL A 637 3.91 5.35 40.89
C VAL A 637 4.46 6.78 41.12
N PRO A 638 4.67 7.21 42.38
CA PRO A 638 5.28 8.51 42.66
C PRO A 638 6.71 8.64 42.09
N GLU A 639 7.11 9.86 41.74
CA GLU A 639 8.44 10.17 41.19
C GLU A 639 9.59 9.72 42.11
N GLU A 640 9.41 9.84 43.43
CA GLU A 640 10.38 9.38 44.44
C GLU A 640 10.62 7.87 44.37
N VAL A 641 9.55 7.08 44.20
CA VAL A 641 9.63 5.61 44.11
C VAL A 641 10.36 5.20 42.83
N MET A 642 10.14 5.90 41.72
CA MET A 642 10.90 5.65 40.49
C MET A 642 12.38 6.00 40.66
N LEU A 643 12.72 7.09 41.36
CA LEU A 643 14.11 7.43 41.65
C LEU A 643 14.79 6.34 42.49
N GLU A 644 14.13 5.81 43.53
CA GLU A 644 14.69 4.67 44.29
C GLU A 644 14.87 3.43 43.42
N ALA A 645 13.94 3.12 42.52
CA ALA A 645 14.06 1.99 41.59
C ALA A 645 15.28 2.13 40.65
N ILE A 646 15.52 3.34 40.13
CA ILE A 646 16.70 3.66 39.30
C ILE A 646 17.99 3.46 40.11
N MET A 647 18.04 4.00 41.34
CA MET A 647 19.23 3.90 42.19
C MET A 647 19.52 2.46 42.64
N PHE A 648 18.48 1.71 42.99
CA PHE A 648 18.56 0.29 43.34
C PHE A 648 19.12 -0.55 42.18
N GLY A 649 18.67 -0.27 40.95
CA GLY A 649 19.25 -0.91 39.76
C GLY A 649 20.70 -0.47 39.50
N HIS A 650 21.04 0.80 39.73
CA HIS A 650 22.43 1.29 39.58
C HIS A 650 23.41 0.66 40.55
N ASP A 651 22.98 0.33 41.77
CA ASP A 651 23.83 -0.36 42.74
C ASP A 651 24.18 -1.80 42.30
N GLU A 652 23.27 -2.52 41.65
CA GLU A 652 23.59 -3.84 41.07
C GLU A 652 24.40 -3.72 39.76
N ILE A 653 24.20 -2.67 38.97
CA ILE A 653 25.03 -2.36 37.80
C ILE A 653 26.52 -2.25 38.19
N LYS A 654 26.84 -1.66 39.35
CA LYS A 654 28.23 -1.58 39.85
C LYS A 654 28.83 -2.97 40.09
N ASN A 655 28.04 -3.92 40.60
CA ASN A 655 28.48 -5.30 40.78
C ASN A 655 28.77 -5.99 39.44
N ILE A 656 27.89 -5.80 38.45
CA ILE A 656 28.06 -6.32 37.08
C ILE A 656 29.30 -5.72 36.40
N VAL A 657 29.48 -4.40 36.47
CA VAL A 657 30.65 -3.71 35.92
C VAL A 657 31.94 -4.21 36.56
N ALA A 658 31.98 -4.40 37.88
CA ALA A 658 33.15 -4.94 38.57
C ALA A 658 33.52 -6.36 38.12
N VAL A 659 32.54 -7.20 37.77
CA VAL A 659 32.78 -8.53 37.18
C VAL A 659 33.34 -8.42 35.75
N ILE A 660 32.87 -7.46 34.95
CA ILE A 660 33.43 -7.21 33.62
C ILE A 660 34.86 -6.66 33.73
N GLU A 661 35.14 -5.73 34.65
CA GLU A 661 36.50 -5.21 34.90
C GLU A 661 37.48 -6.35 35.30
N GLN A 662 37.05 -7.31 36.12
CA GLN A 662 37.83 -8.52 36.43
C GLN A 662 38.08 -9.38 35.18
N LEU A 663 37.09 -9.52 34.30
CA LEU A 663 37.24 -10.27 33.05
C LEU A 663 38.22 -9.59 32.08
N VAL A 664 38.22 -8.26 32.02
CA VAL A 664 39.22 -7.47 31.26
C VAL A 664 40.63 -7.68 31.81
N GLN A 665 40.81 -7.74 33.14
CA GLN A 665 42.12 -8.02 33.74
C GLN A 665 42.68 -9.40 33.38
N VAL A 666 41.79 -10.38 33.11
CA VAL A 666 42.19 -11.77 32.77
C VAL A 666 42.36 -12.00 31.27
N ALA A 667 41.53 -11.37 30.43
CA ALA A 667 41.41 -11.69 29.01
C ALA A 667 41.45 -10.47 28.05
N GLY A 668 41.53 -9.25 28.57
CA GLY A 668 41.48 -8.01 27.79
C GLY A 668 42.69 -7.79 26.89
N LYS A 669 42.45 -7.22 25.71
CA LYS A 669 43.50 -6.72 24.81
C LYS A 669 43.91 -5.29 25.16
N GLU A 670 45.11 -4.90 24.71
CA GLU A 670 45.54 -3.50 24.72
C GLU A 670 44.61 -2.66 23.82
N LYS A 671 44.21 -1.47 24.30
CA LYS A 671 43.32 -0.57 23.57
C LYS A 671 44.08 0.11 22.42
N MET A 672 43.49 0.09 21.23
CA MET A 672 44.06 0.71 20.04
C MET A 672 44.13 2.23 20.21
N ALA A 673 45.27 2.81 19.83
CA ALA A 673 45.43 4.25 19.82
C ALA A 673 44.63 4.86 18.66
N VAL A 674 43.63 5.68 18.96
CA VAL A 674 42.91 6.49 17.97
C VAL A 674 43.39 7.92 18.03
N LYS A 675 43.84 8.46 16.89
CA LYS A 675 44.12 9.88 16.74
C LYS A 675 42.79 10.59 16.45
N LEU A 676 42.25 11.25 17.46
CA LEU A 676 41.07 12.11 17.30
C LEU A 676 41.38 13.26 16.33
N HIS A 677 40.37 13.69 15.57
CA HIS A 677 40.45 14.94 14.82
C HIS A 677 40.53 16.11 15.81
N THR A 678 41.27 17.15 15.42
CA THR A 678 41.41 18.38 16.19
C THR A 678 41.47 19.54 15.19
N VAL A 679 40.52 20.45 15.29
CA VAL A 679 40.48 21.69 14.52
C VAL A 679 41.83 22.42 14.55
N ASN A 680 42.29 22.88 13.39
CA ASN A 680 43.48 23.72 13.28
C ASN A 680 43.31 25.03 14.08
N ALA A 681 44.27 25.32 14.98
CA ALA A 681 44.21 26.47 15.87
C ALA A 681 44.15 27.84 15.15
N GLU A 682 44.77 27.97 13.98
CA GLU A 682 44.74 29.21 13.18
C GLU A 682 43.38 29.38 12.47
N VAL A 683 42.78 28.28 12.02
CA VAL A 683 41.41 28.26 11.47
C VAL A 683 40.42 28.65 12.57
N ASN A 684 40.50 28.01 13.74
CA ASN A 684 39.66 28.31 14.90
C ASN A 684 39.72 29.79 15.31
N SER A 685 40.93 30.36 15.40
CA SER A 685 41.09 31.79 15.72
C SER A 685 40.50 32.69 14.64
N SER A 686 40.77 32.40 13.36
CA SER A 686 40.30 33.22 12.23
C SER A 686 38.77 33.21 12.11
N VAL A 687 38.14 32.05 12.23
CA VAL A 687 36.68 31.88 12.09
C VAL A 687 35.94 32.54 13.26
N ARG A 688 36.47 32.41 14.50
CA ARG A 688 35.88 33.08 15.67
C ARG A 688 35.96 34.60 15.57
N GLU A 689 37.08 35.16 15.09
CA GLU A 689 37.21 36.60 14.86
C GLU A 689 36.18 37.12 13.84
N PHE A 690 35.90 36.35 12.78
CA PHE A 690 34.95 36.74 11.72
C PHE A 690 33.47 36.55 12.10
N ALA A 691 33.12 35.39 12.67
CA ALA A 691 31.72 34.95 12.78
C ALA A 691 31.09 35.09 14.17
N SER A 692 31.87 35.05 15.27
CA SER A 692 31.30 34.87 16.62
C SER A 692 30.27 35.93 16.99
N ALA A 693 30.56 37.22 16.79
CA ALA A 693 29.62 38.29 17.13
C ALA A 693 28.31 38.23 16.32
N ARG A 694 28.36 37.70 15.09
CA ARG A 694 27.20 37.55 14.20
C ARG A 694 26.34 36.36 14.61
N LEU A 695 26.97 35.22 14.89
CA LEU A 695 26.30 34.01 15.37
C LEU A 695 25.64 34.23 16.74
N VAL A 696 26.30 34.95 17.65
CA VAL A 696 25.75 35.29 18.98
C VAL A 696 24.44 36.07 18.88
N GLU A 697 24.31 36.99 17.92
CA GLU A 697 23.05 37.70 17.71
C GLU A 697 22.01 36.86 16.95
N ALA A 698 22.43 36.02 15.98
CA ALA A 698 21.52 35.11 15.28
C ALA A 698 20.88 34.08 16.23
N VAL A 699 21.65 33.52 17.16
CA VAL A 699 21.17 32.53 18.16
C VAL A 699 20.05 33.07 19.06
N LYS A 700 19.99 34.39 19.29
CA LYS A 700 18.98 35.05 20.13
C LYS A 700 17.63 35.29 19.43
N ILE A 701 17.51 34.94 18.14
CA ILE A 701 16.24 35.04 17.41
C ILE A 701 15.28 33.97 17.92
N ALA A 702 14.10 34.37 18.39
CA ALA A 702 13.20 33.46 19.10
C ALA A 702 12.48 32.44 18.19
N GLU A 703 12.09 32.85 16.97
CA GLU A 703 11.40 31.99 16.01
C GLU A 703 12.41 31.05 15.32
N LYS A 704 12.06 29.76 15.24
CA LYS A 704 12.93 28.66 14.76
C LYS A 704 13.45 28.87 13.34
N HIS A 705 12.58 29.18 12.37
CA HIS A 705 12.98 29.30 10.97
C HIS A 705 13.81 30.57 10.77
N ALA A 706 13.36 31.72 11.27
CA ALA A 706 14.13 32.96 11.21
C ALA A 706 15.51 32.85 11.90
N ARG A 707 15.62 32.07 12.99
CA ARG A 707 16.90 31.77 13.64
C ARG A 707 17.79 30.88 12.76
N GLN A 708 17.23 29.83 12.17
CA GLN A 708 17.97 28.93 11.28
C GLN A 708 18.47 29.67 10.04
N ASP A 709 17.59 30.43 9.36
CA ASP A 709 17.93 31.25 8.20
C ASP A 709 19.06 32.26 8.51
N ALA A 710 19.02 32.90 9.69
CA ALA A 710 20.06 33.84 10.11
C ALA A 710 21.39 33.16 10.44
N ILE A 711 21.37 31.95 11.02
CA ILE A 711 22.57 31.15 11.26
C ILE A 711 23.17 30.69 9.92
N ASP A 712 22.32 30.21 9.00
CA ASP A 712 22.75 29.69 7.69
C ASP A 712 23.34 30.80 6.81
N VAL A 713 22.75 32.00 6.79
CA VAL A 713 23.35 33.18 6.12
C VAL A 713 24.73 33.51 6.67
N VAL A 714 24.94 33.47 7.99
CA VAL A 714 26.27 33.73 8.59
C VAL A 714 27.24 32.59 8.28
N ASN A 715 26.78 31.34 8.27
CA ASN A 715 27.59 30.17 7.94
C ASN A 715 28.03 30.21 6.47
N ASP A 716 27.13 30.42 5.52
CA ASP A 716 27.41 30.44 4.09
C ASP A 716 28.36 31.59 3.72
N GLU A 717 28.14 32.80 4.26
CA GLU A 717 29.07 33.91 4.06
C GLU A 717 30.46 33.64 4.65
N THR A 718 30.52 32.97 5.81
CA THR A 718 31.80 32.62 6.44
C THR A 718 32.52 31.53 5.65
N VAL A 719 31.81 30.49 5.21
CA VAL A 719 32.37 29.42 4.37
C VAL A 719 32.89 30.02 3.05
N ALA A 720 32.11 30.87 2.38
CA ALA A 720 32.55 31.54 1.14
C ALA A 720 33.81 32.41 1.36
N HIS A 721 33.88 33.16 2.47
CA HIS A 721 35.07 33.94 2.81
C HIS A 721 36.33 33.07 3.02
N PHE A 722 36.17 31.91 3.66
CA PHE A 722 37.28 30.99 3.91
C PHE A 722 37.58 30.03 2.75
N GLU A 723 36.65 29.82 1.81
CA GLU A 723 36.89 29.10 0.54
C GLU A 723 37.94 29.84 -0.32
N GLU A 724 37.87 31.17 -0.40
CA GLU A 724 38.92 31.97 -1.06
C GLU A 724 40.27 31.88 -0.31
N LYS A 725 40.25 31.90 1.03
CA LYS A 725 41.46 31.87 1.87
C LYS A 725 42.16 30.51 1.86
N TYR A 726 41.43 29.40 1.77
CA TYR A 726 41.94 28.03 1.84
C TYR A 726 41.82 27.27 0.50
N ILE A 727 41.80 27.98 -0.63
CA ILE A 727 41.68 27.38 -1.97
C ILE A 727 42.79 26.35 -2.29
N GLU A 728 43.99 26.51 -1.72
CA GLU A 728 45.11 25.56 -1.87
C GLU A 728 45.10 24.41 -0.82
N THR A 729 44.23 24.47 0.19
CA THR A 729 44.06 23.47 1.26
C THR A 729 42.58 23.24 1.60
N PRO A 730 41.74 22.72 0.66
CA PRO A 730 40.29 22.63 0.84
C PRO A 730 39.85 21.74 2.01
N GLU A 731 40.72 20.86 2.50
CA GLU A 731 40.49 20.05 3.71
C GLU A 731 40.19 20.89 4.96
N LEU A 732 40.77 22.09 5.08
CA LEU A 732 40.55 23.01 6.21
C LEU A 732 39.14 23.62 6.24
N LEU A 733 38.35 23.47 5.17
CA LEU A 733 36.94 23.90 5.15
C LEU A 733 36.04 23.02 6.03
N LYS A 734 36.50 21.82 6.41
CA LYS A 734 35.84 20.99 7.42
C LYS A 734 36.00 21.64 8.80
N ASP A 735 37.23 21.97 9.19
CA ASP A 735 37.56 22.71 10.40
C ASP A 735 36.77 24.03 10.50
N VAL A 736 36.57 24.77 9.40
CA VAL A 736 35.73 25.99 9.39
C VAL A 736 34.28 25.70 9.79
N LYS A 737 33.68 24.64 9.23
CA LYS A 737 32.29 24.25 9.53
C LYS A 737 32.13 23.70 10.94
N GLU A 738 33.13 22.99 11.45
CA GLU A 738 33.19 22.51 12.84
C GLU A 738 33.23 23.70 13.82
N VAL A 739 34.08 24.71 13.57
CA VAL A 739 34.17 25.91 14.43
C VAL A 739 32.88 26.73 14.42
N LEU A 740 32.21 26.87 13.27
CA LEU A 740 30.92 27.55 13.18
C LEU A 740 29.85 26.87 14.05
N HIS A 741 29.80 25.53 13.98
CA HIS A 741 28.92 24.73 14.83
C HIS A 741 29.27 24.86 16.32
N ASP A 742 30.57 24.83 16.67
CA ASP A 742 31.02 24.96 18.06
C ASP A 742 30.71 26.33 18.65
N ILE A 743 30.82 27.42 17.89
CA ILE A 743 30.39 28.76 18.34
C ILE A 743 28.90 28.78 18.70
N VAL A 744 28.04 28.18 17.87
CA VAL A 744 26.59 28.09 18.14
C VAL A 744 26.33 27.24 19.38
N LYS A 745 27.00 26.08 19.50
CA LYS A 745 26.90 25.18 20.65
C LYS A 745 27.32 25.86 21.96
N GLU A 746 28.45 26.55 21.95
CA GLU A 746 28.96 27.27 23.11
C GLU A 746 28.01 28.39 23.55
N GLU A 747 27.53 29.24 22.64
CA GLU A 747 26.65 30.36 23.01
C GLU A 747 25.28 29.87 23.51
N VAL A 748 24.65 28.88 22.86
CA VAL A 748 23.39 28.30 23.35
C VAL A 748 23.55 27.73 24.76
N ARG A 749 24.63 26.99 25.01
CA ARG A 749 24.91 26.44 26.34
C ARG A 749 25.15 27.56 27.35
N ARG A 750 25.97 28.56 27.00
CA ARG A 750 26.30 29.71 27.86
C ARG A 750 25.07 30.51 28.28
N LEU A 751 24.17 30.82 27.34
CA LEU A 751 22.90 31.51 27.61
C LEU A 751 22.05 30.73 28.64
N ILE A 752 21.97 29.41 28.48
CA ILE A 752 21.16 28.54 29.34
C ILE A 752 21.82 28.31 30.72
N THR A 753 23.15 28.15 30.81
CA THR A 753 23.84 27.81 32.06
C THR A 753 24.21 29.03 32.91
N HIS A 754 24.60 30.15 32.30
CA HIS A 754 25.01 31.38 33.00
C HIS A 754 23.90 32.42 33.05
N ASP A 755 23.35 32.80 31.89
CA ASP A 755 22.35 33.88 31.82
C ASP A 755 20.95 33.41 32.26
N LYS A 756 20.75 32.08 32.33
CA LYS A 756 19.49 31.38 32.66
C LYS A 756 18.32 31.73 31.73
N VAL A 757 18.63 32.08 30.48
CA VAL A 757 17.69 32.42 29.41
C VAL A 757 17.85 31.45 28.24
N ARG A 758 16.73 31.03 27.64
CA ARG A 758 16.72 30.08 26.51
C ARG A 758 16.75 30.79 25.16
N PRO A 759 17.12 30.13 24.05
CA PRO A 759 17.17 30.74 22.71
C PRO A 759 15.84 31.32 22.21
N ASP A 760 14.70 30.91 22.78
CA ASP A 760 13.37 31.45 22.49
C ASP A 760 12.88 32.51 23.51
N GLY A 761 13.74 32.91 24.45
CA GLY A 761 13.45 33.88 25.50
C GLY A 761 12.74 33.33 26.73
N ARG A 762 12.36 32.04 26.76
CA ARG A 762 11.70 31.42 27.92
C ARG A 762 12.60 31.27 29.13
N GLY A 763 11.98 31.21 30.31
CA GLY A 763 12.59 30.70 31.52
C GLY A 763 12.84 29.18 31.48
N LEU A 764 13.74 28.70 32.35
CA LEU A 764 14.12 27.27 32.39
C LEU A 764 12.93 26.33 32.60
N ALA A 765 12.01 26.67 33.52
CA ALA A 765 10.86 25.84 33.87
C ALA A 765 9.61 26.08 32.99
N GLU A 766 9.68 27.01 32.03
CA GLU A 766 8.51 27.49 31.29
C GLU A 766 8.12 26.57 30.12
N ILE A 767 6.86 26.12 30.13
CA ILE A 767 6.25 25.32 29.06
C ILE A 767 5.76 26.24 27.94
N ARG A 768 5.91 25.84 26.66
CA ARG A 768 5.39 26.62 25.52
C ARG A 768 3.86 26.70 25.54
N PRO A 769 3.24 27.70 24.89
CA PRO A 769 1.78 27.78 24.76
C PRO A 769 1.17 26.48 24.25
N ILE A 770 0.07 26.05 24.87
CA ILE A 770 -0.62 24.79 24.56
C ILE A 770 -2.01 25.09 24.00
N GLU A 771 -2.32 24.46 22.87
CA GLU A 771 -3.65 24.41 22.29
C GLU A 771 -4.07 22.94 22.14
N CYS A 772 -5.34 22.65 22.42
CA CYS A 772 -5.90 21.31 22.38
C CYS A 772 -7.27 21.37 21.68
N ASP A 773 -7.55 20.40 20.82
CA ASP A 773 -8.85 20.27 20.14
C ASP A 773 -9.24 18.79 19.98
N THR A 774 -10.54 18.52 19.80
CA THR A 774 -11.11 17.17 19.70
C THR A 774 -12.22 17.11 18.65
N SER A 775 -12.63 15.91 18.22
CA SER A 775 -13.68 15.73 17.20
C SER A 775 -13.41 16.41 15.83
N LEU A 776 -12.16 16.71 15.50
CA LEU A 776 -11.74 17.35 14.24
C LEU A 776 -12.10 16.55 12.99
N LEU A 777 -12.04 15.21 13.07
CA LEU A 777 -12.21 14.34 11.91
C LEU A 777 -13.58 13.64 11.93
N PRO A 778 -14.52 14.02 11.04
CA PRO A 778 -15.95 13.74 11.19
C PRO A 778 -16.37 12.27 11.02
N ARG A 779 -15.43 11.37 10.73
CA ARG A 779 -15.69 9.93 10.52
C ARG A 779 -14.84 9.02 11.41
N THR A 780 -14.01 9.59 12.27
CA THR A 780 -13.20 8.83 13.25
C THR A 780 -14.05 8.41 14.44
N HIS A 781 -13.55 7.47 15.26
CA HIS A 781 -14.25 7.12 16.50
C HIS A 781 -13.95 8.16 17.58
N GLY A 782 -12.70 8.62 17.65
CA GLY A 782 -12.33 9.87 18.32
C GLY A 782 -11.06 10.46 17.71
N SER A 783 -10.87 11.76 17.88
CA SER A 783 -9.67 12.46 17.41
C SER A 783 -9.26 13.53 18.42
N GLY A 784 -7.95 13.71 18.57
CA GLY A 784 -7.35 14.69 19.47
C GLY A 784 -6.16 15.36 18.81
N LEU A 785 -6.18 16.69 18.72
CA LEU A 785 -5.04 17.50 18.31
C LEU A 785 -4.42 18.12 19.56
N PHE A 786 -3.11 17.98 19.68
CA PHE A 786 -2.32 18.62 20.73
C PHE A 786 -1.20 19.43 20.08
N THR A 787 -1.18 20.73 20.34
CA THR A 787 -0.16 21.68 19.89
C THR A 787 0.53 22.28 21.10
N ARG A 788 1.86 22.26 21.14
CA ARG A 788 2.69 22.87 22.20
C ARG A 788 3.84 23.65 21.58
N GLY A 789 3.66 24.96 21.44
CA GLY A 789 4.46 25.78 20.54
C GLY A 789 4.48 25.19 19.13
N GLN A 790 5.64 25.15 18.49
CA GLN A 790 5.86 24.56 17.16
C GLN A 790 6.00 23.03 17.20
N THR A 791 5.14 22.35 17.94
CA THR A 791 5.12 20.88 18.04
C THR A 791 3.68 20.43 18.10
N GLN A 792 3.25 19.72 17.06
CA GLN A 792 1.84 19.39 16.85
C GLN A 792 1.68 17.91 16.51
N ALA A 793 0.78 17.24 17.22
CA ALA A 793 0.41 15.85 16.97
C ALA A 793 -1.12 15.73 16.87
N LEU A 794 -1.59 15.08 15.80
CA LEU A 794 -2.98 14.69 15.61
C LEU A 794 -3.10 13.19 15.82
N SER A 795 -3.78 12.77 16.89
CA SER A 795 -4.04 11.36 17.16
C SER A 795 -5.47 10.96 16.79
N ILE A 796 -5.60 9.78 16.21
CA ILE A 796 -6.85 9.19 15.76
C ILE A 796 -7.07 7.89 16.53
N CYS A 797 -8.17 7.82 17.29
CA CYS A 797 -8.58 6.61 17.98
C CYS A 797 -9.57 5.83 17.10
N THR A 798 -9.26 4.56 16.88
CA THR A 798 -10.11 3.57 16.21
C THR A 798 -10.43 2.44 17.17
N LEU A 799 -11.68 2.00 17.17
CA LEU A 799 -12.18 0.90 18.00
C LEU A 799 -12.60 -0.27 17.10
N GLY A 800 -12.07 -1.46 17.37
CA GLY A 800 -12.37 -2.72 16.66
C GLY A 800 -13.03 -3.75 17.58
N ALA A 801 -13.46 -4.86 17.00
CA ALA A 801 -13.89 -6.03 17.77
C ALA A 801 -12.67 -6.71 18.42
N LEU A 802 -12.89 -7.60 19.39
CA LEU A 802 -11.80 -8.32 20.07
C LEU A 802 -10.94 -9.13 19.07
N GLY A 803 -11.55 -9.86 18.13
CA GLY A 803 -10.81 -10.52 17.05
C GLY A 803 -10.03 -9.62 16.07
N ASP A 804 -10.07 -8.29 16.22
CA ASP A 804 -9.22 -7.34 15.47
C ASP A 804 -7.86 -7.05 16.17
N VAL A 805 -7.51 -7.80 17.24
CA VAL A 805 -6.19 -7.72 17.92
C VAL A 805 -5.01 -7.96 16.98
N GLN A 806 -3.86 -7.35 17.30
CA GLN A 806 -2.60 -7.65 16.61
C GLN A 806 -2.00 -8.96 17.16
N ILE A 807 -1.83 -9.96 16.31
CA ILE A 807 -1.10 -11.20 16.67
C ILE A 807 0.41 -10.92 16.66
N LEU A 808 1.13 -11.42 17.67
CA LEU A 808 2.58 -11.39 17.77
C LEU A 808 3.15 -12.80 17.56
N ASP A 809 4.17 -12.93 16.71
CA ASP A 809 4.93 -14.17 16.50
C ASP A 809 6.39 -13.90 16.87
N GLY A 810 6.84 -14.44 18.01
CA GLY A 810 8.14 -14.12 18.61
C GLY A 810 8.48 -15.01 19.80
N ILE A 811 9.54 -14.65 20.53
CA ILE A 811 10.01 -15.39 21.72
C ILE A 811 9.36 -14.94 23.05
N SER A 812 8.47 -13.95 22.99
CA SER A 812 7.68 -13.47 24.14
C SER A 812 6.59 -14.47 24.51
N LEU A 813 6.06 -14.38 25.73
CA LEU A 813 4.80 -15.04 26.10
C LEU A 813 3.56 -14.25 25.66
N GLU A 814 3.72 -12.99 25.25
CA GLU A 814 2.63 -12.17 24.71
C GLU A 814 2.33 -12.59 23.26
N GLU A 815 1.21 -13.30 23.04
CA GLU A 815 0.78 -13.79 21.72
C GLU A 815 -0.09 -12.76 20.97
N THR A 816 -0.72 -11.80 21.66
CA THR A 816 -1.61 -10.79 21.05
C THR A 816 -1.58 -9.44 21.76
N LYS A 817 -1.89 -8.37 21.03
CA LYS A 817 -2.08 -7.00 21.55
C LYS A 817 -3.47 -6.45 21.24
N ARG A 818 -4.22 -6.14 22.30
CA ARG A 818 -5.53 -5.44 22.28
C ARG A 818 -5.39 -3.92 22.17
N PHE A 819 -4.29 -3.37 22.67
CA PHE A 819 -3.97 -1.94 22.60
C PHE A 819 -2.75 -1.73 21.69
N MET A 820 -2.86 -0.81 20.74
CA MET A 820 -1.80 -0.51 19.76
C MET A 820 -1.58 1.00 19.68
N HIS A 821 -0.35 1.46 19.86
CA HIS A 821 0.05 2.86 19.61
C HIS A 821 0.96 2.94 18.38
N HIS A 822 0.42 3.44 17.26
CA HIS A 822 1.22 3.72 16.06
C HIS A 822 1.56 5.21 16.02
N TYR A 823 2.83 5.51 15.76
CA TYR A 823 3.36 6.86 15.68
C TYR A 823 4.00 7.08 14.30
N ASN A 824 3.66 8.18 13.64
CA ASN A 824 4.12 8.54 12.30
C ASN A 824 4.82 9.90 12.33
N PHE A 825 6.00 10.00 11.73
CA PHE A 825 6.82 11.21 11.68
C PHE A 825 7.12 11.62 10.22
N PRO A 826 6.16 12.26 9.52
CA PRO A 826 6.34 12.61 8.12
C PRO A 826 7.36 13.75 7.95
N PRO A 827 8.16 13.76 6.85
CA PRO A 827 9.23 14.74 6.65
C PRO A 827 8.78 16.21 6.67
N PHE A 828 7.55 16.50 6.22
CA PHE A 828 7.02 17.86 6.23
C PHE A 828 6.92 18.45 7.64
N SER A 829 6.82 17.62 8.69
CA SER A 829 6.71 18.09 10.08
C SER A 829 7.96 18.80 10.60
N VAL A 830 9.11 18.58 9.95
CA VAL A 830 10.36 19.31 10.21
C VAL A 830 10.70 20.32 9.11
N GLY A 831 9.82 20.50 8.11
CA GLY A 831 10.03 21.37 6.95
C GLY A 831 10.79 20.72 5.79
N GLU A 832 10.98 19.39 5.80
CA GLU A 832 11.79 18.69 4.80
C GLU A 832 10.96 17.92 3.75
N ALA A 833 11.53 17.74 2.56
CA ALA A 833 10.97 16.90 1.51
C ALA A 833 11.79 15.60 1.36
N ARG A 834 11.23 14.46 1.80
CA ARG A 834 11.83 13.11 1.63
C ARG A 834 10.74 12.10 1.21
N PRO A 835 11.05 11.03 0.46
CA PRO A 835 10.07 9.99 0.12
C PRO A 835 9.58 9.25 1.37
N LEU A 836 8.27 9.03 1.48
CA LEU A 836 7.69 8.21 2.54
C LEU A 836 8.12 6.74 2.36
N ARG A 837 8.57 6.13 3.46
CA ARG A 837 8.98 4.71 3.56
C ARG A 837 8.19 4.04 4.70
N ALA A 838 8.46 2.76 4.97
CA ALA A 838 8.00 2.11 6.18
C ALA A 838 8.58 2.82 7.44
N PRO A 839 7.90 2.80 8.59
CA PRO A 839 8.37 3.44 9.83
C PRO A 839 9.79 3.00 10.21
N GLY A 840 10.64 3.97 10.54
CA GLY A 840 11.99 3.73 11.04
C GLY A 840 12.03 3.32 12.51
N ARG A 841 13.25 3.05 13.01
CA ARG A 841 13.49 2.71 14.42
C ARG A 841 12.98 3.78 15.38
N ARG A 842 13.09 5.06 15.01
CA ARG A 842 12.67 6.19 15.85
C ARG A 842 11.15 6.24 15.99
N GLU A 843 10.42 6.05 14.90
CA GLU A 843 8.96 6.05 14.89
C GLU A 843 8.41 4.88 15.71
N ILE A 844 9.01 3.68 15.56
CA ILE A 844 8.67 2.50 16.35
C ILE A 844 8.97 2.74 17.84
N GLY A 845 10.14 3.29 18.19
CA GLY A 845 10.51 3.58 19.59
C GLY A 845 9.63 4.65 20.24
N HIS A 846 9.30 5.72 19.52
CA HIS A 846 8.36 6.75 19.99
C HIS A 846 6.93 6.19 20.17
N GLY A 847 6.47 5.33 19.27
CA GLY A 847 5.19 4.62 19.39
C GLY A 847 5.17 3.69 20.60
N ALA A 848 6.23 2.90 20.81
CA ALA A 848 6.37 2.03 21.97
C ALA A 848 6.36 2.82 23.30
N LEU A 849 7.06 3.96 23.39
CA LEU A 849 6.99 4.83 24.56
C LEU A 849 5.56 5.37 24.80
N GLY A 850 4.84 5.72 23.72
CA GLY A 850 3.43 6.10 23.79
C GLY A 850 2.53 4.96 24.27
N GLU A 851 2.79 3.74 23.81
CA GLU A 851 2.07 2.53 24.22
C GLU A 851 2.27 2.25 25.71
N ARG A 852 3.52 2.23 26.19
CA ARG A 852 3.88 2.04 27.60
C ARG A 852 3.23 3.09 28.52
N ALA A 853 3.23 4.35 28.09
CA ALA A 853 2.64 5.45 28.86
C ALA A 853 1.11 5.36 29.01
N LEU A 854 0.43 4.78 28.02
CA LEU A 854 -1.04 4.76 27.93
C LEU A 854 -1.64 3.41 28.34
N SER A 855 -0.95 2.29 28.14
CA SER A 855 -1.42 0.93 28.47
C SER A 855 -1.90 0.83 29.93
N LYS A 856 -1.20 1.51 30.83
CA LYS A 856 -1.43 1.55 32.29
C LYS A 856 -2.74 2.24 32.71
N VAL A 857 -3.40 2.97 31.81
CA VAL A 857 -4.73 3.56 32.06
C VAL A 857 -5.85 2.94 31.22
N ILE A 858 -5.56 1.93 30.40
CA ILE A 858 -6.57 1.26 29.55
C ILE A 858 -7.50 0.39 30.42
N PRO A 859 -8.82 0.48 30.23
CA PRO A 859 -9.80 -0.36 30.95
C PRO A 859 -9.62 -1.85 30.64
N SER A 860 -10.04 -2.70 31.57
CA SER A 860 -10.04 -4.16 31.37
C SER A 860 -10.87 -4.56 30.14
N GLU A 861 -10.60 -5.74 29.60
CA GLU A 861 -11.40 -6.31 28.51
C GLU A 861 -12.87 -6.52 28.92
N THR A 862 -13.12 -6.82 30.20
CA THR A 862 -14.48 -7.03 30.72
C THR A 862 -15.26 -5.72 30.78
N ASP A 863 -14.62 -4.63 31.20
CA ASP A 863 -15.26 -3.32 31.31
C ASP A 863 -15.40 -2.61 29.95
N PHE A 864 -14.50 -2.92 29.01
CA PHE A 864 -14.46 -2.31 27.68
C PHE A 864 -13.98 -3.31 26.61
N PRO A 865 -14.88 -4.15 26.06
CA PRO A 865 -14.54 -5.29 25.20
C PRO A 865 -14.17 -4.90 23.75
N TYR A 866 -13.26 -3.94 23.61
CA TYR A 866 -12.81 -3.36 22.36
C TYR A 866 -11.31 -3.53 22.16
N THR A 867 -10.91 -3.77 20.91
CA THR A 867 -9.55 -3.52 20.45
C THR A 867 -9.38 -2.02 20.20
N ILE A 868 -8.32 -1.43 20.72
CA ILE A 868 -8.07 0.02 20.65
C ILE A 868 -6.79 0.24 19.83
N ARG A 869 -6.93 0.97 18.72
CA ARG A 869 -5.79 1.39 17.89
C ARG A 869 -5.72 2.90 17.82
N LEU A 870 -4.58 3.43 18.23
CA LEU A 870 -4.21 4.83 18.07
C LEU A 870 -3.25 4.99 16.89
N VAL A 871 -3.45 6.03 16.10
CA VAL A 871 -2.48 6.49 15.09
C VAL A 871 -2.22 7.97 15.35
N SER A 872 -1.00 8.30 15.75
CA SER A 872 -0.55 9.67 15.97
C SER A 872 0.29 10.16 14.80
N GLU A 873 -0.28 11.08 14.02
CA GLU A 873 0.41 11.81 12.96
C GLU A 873 1.08 13.06 13.54
N VAL A 874 2.40 13.17 13.42
CA VAL A 874 3.11 14.41 13.76
C VAL A 874 2.97 15.40 12.61
N LEU A 875 2.40 16.57 12.90
CA LEU A 875 2.17 17.62 11.91
C LEU A 875 3.26 18.71 11.96
N GLU A 876 3.79 18.99 13.14
CA GLU A 876 4.91 19.92 13.35
C GLU A 876 5.88 19.38 14.41
N SER A 877 7.18 19.66 14.26
CA SER A 877 8.22 19.20 15.17
C SER A 877 9.28 20.28 15.46
N ASN A 878 9.29 20.72 16.71
CA ASN A 878 10.36 21.51 17.32
C ASN A 878 10.57 21.13 18.80
N GLY A 879 10.38 19.85 19.17
CA GLY A 879 10.70 19.36 20.52
C GLY A 879 9.80 18.24 21.05
N SER A 880 10.36 17.04 21.17
CA SER A 880 9.74 15.84 21.76
C SER A 880 8.26 15.58 21.40
N THR A 881 8.05 15.35 20.11
CA THR A 881 6.76 14.94 19.52
C THR A 881 6.19 13.64 20.09
N SER A 882 7.01 12.76 20.67
CA SER A 882 6.55 11.56 21.41
C SER A 882 5.66 11.92 22.61
N GLN A 883 5.96 13.02 23.30
CA GLN A 883 5.18 13.48 24.45
C GLN A 883 3.90 14.21 23.99
N ALA A 884 3.97 14.94 22.87
CA ALA A 884 2.78 15.47 22.21
C ALA A 884 1.84 14.35 21.73
N SER A 885 2.37 13.24 21.20
CA SER A 885 1.54 12.10 20.78
C SER A 885 0.82 11.40 21.93
N ILE A 886 1.40 11.37 23.14
CA ILE A 886 0.73 10.84 24.34
C ILE A 886 -0.46 11.74 24.70
N CYS A 887 -0.26 13.06 24.74
CA CYS A 887 -1.30 14.03 25.05
C CYS A 887 -2.44 14.00 24.01
N ALA A 888 -2.10 14.01 22.72
CA ALA A 888 -3.06 13.90 21.61
C ALA A 888 -3.86 12.58 21.66
N SER A 889 -3.19 11.48 22.00
CA SER A 889 -3.81 10.15 22.09
C SER A 889 -4.73 10.02 23.29
N THR A 890 -4.38 10.59 24.45
CA THR A 890 -5.28 10.70 25.60
C THR A 890 -6.56 11.42 25.20
N LEU A 891 -6.46 12.59 24.55
CA LEU A 891 -7.62 13.34 24.05
C LEU A 891 -8.44 12.52 23.04
N ALA A 892 -7.78 11.83 22.09
CA ALA A 892 -8.45 11.00 21.09
C ALA A 892 -9.21 9.79 21.70
N MET A 893 -8.66 9.16 22.75
CA MET A 893 -9.33 8.07 23.48
C MET A 893 -10.53 8.59 24.27
N MET A 894 -10.39 9.72 24.97
CA MET A 894 -11.48 10.36 25.71
C MET A 894 -12.60 10.80 24.76
N ASP A 895 -12.26 11.36 23.60
CA ASP A 895 -13.18 11.75 22.54
C ASP A 895 -13.89 10.53 21.92
N ALA A 896 -13.23 9.38 21.83
CA ALA A 896 -13.82 8.13 21.39
C ALA A 896 -14.76 7.47 22.41
N GLY A 897 -14.79 7.97 23.65
CA GLY A 897 -15.53 7.36 24.76
C GLY A 897 -14.86 6.14 25.37
N VAL A 898 -13.53 6.01 25.26
CA VAL A 898 -12.77 4.98 25.98
C VAL A 898 -12.71 5.37 27.46
N PRO A 899 -13.20 4.53 28.40
CA PRO A 899 -13.21 4.83 29.83
C PRO A 899 -11.83 4.58 30.44
N ILE A 900 -10.85 5.40 30.07
CA ILE A 900 -9.50 5.37 30.67
C ILE A 900 -9.55 5.76 32.16
N LYS A 901 -8.70 5.14 32.97
CA LYS A 901 -8.66 5.36 34.44
C LYS A 901 -8.43 6.83 34.80
N ALA A 902 -7.47 7.46 34.14
CA ALA A 902 -7.15 8.88 34.29
C ALA A 902 -6.49 9.41 32.99
N PRO A 903 -6.59 10.71 32.69
CA PRO A 903 -5.88 11.30 31.56
C PRO A 903 -4.36 11.32 31.80
N VAL A 904 -3.59 10.91 30.79
CA VAL A 904 -2.12 10.90 30.81
C VAL A 904 -1.58 12.10 30.02
N ALA A 905 -0.67 12.85 30.63
CA ALA A 905 0.11 13.91 29.99
C ALA A 905 1.60 13.54 29.94
N GLY A 906 2.29 14.05 28.92
CA GLY A 906 3.71 13.83 28.70
C GLY A 906 4.52 15.13 28.64
N VAL A 907 5.64 15.19 29.36
CA VAL A 907 6.60 16.30 29.31
C VAL A 907 7.98 15.79 28.90
N ALA A 908 8.72 16.64 28.18
CA ALA A 908 10.11 16.41 27.86
C ALA A 908 10.97 17.45 28.55
N MET A 909 12.03 16.98 29.16
CA MET A 909 12.98 17.71 29.97
C MET A 909 14.36 17.54 29.36
N GLY A 910 15.24 18.49 29.63
CA GLY A 910 16.66 18.33 29.32
C GLY A 910 17.54 18.96 30.38
N LEU A 911 18.83 18.72 30.27
CA LEU A 911 19.82 19.31 31.16
C LEU A 911 21.02 19.80 30.36
N ILE A 912 21.57 20.94 30.76
CA ILE A 912 22.85 21.45 30.29
C ILE A 912 23.75 21.72 31.49
N LYS A 913 25.00 21.24 31.41
CA LYS A 913 26.06 21.41 32.40
C LYS A 913 27.27 22.07 31.75
N ASP A 914 27.75 23.15 32.35
CA ASP A 914 28.97 23.84 31.95
C ASP A 914 29.87 24.06 33.18
N GLY A 915 30.91 23.24 33.32
CA GLY A 915 31.65 23.10 34.57
C GLY A 915 30.73 22.71 35.73
N ASP A 916 30.65 23.58 36.74
CA ASP A 916 29.76 23.43 37.90
C ASP A 916 28.35 24.02 37.67
N HIS A 917 28.11 24.73 36.56
CA HIS A 917 26.81 25.36 36.27
C HIS A 917 25.85 24.36 35.62
N VAL A 918 24.83 23.95 36.36
CA VAL A 918 23.73 23.10 35.86
C VAL A 918 22.47 23.95 35.60
N SER A 919 21.72 23.61 34.55
CA SER A 919 20.38 24.11 34.25
C SER A 919 19.47 22.97 33.79
N ILE A 920 18.31 22.81 34.45
CA ILE A 920 17.26 21.85 34.08
C ILE A 920 16.19 22.58 33.27
N LEU A 921 15.88 22.06 32.10
CA LEU A 921 14.95 22.65 31.12
C LEU A 921 13.64 21.89 31.07
N SER A 922 12.51 22.59 31.19
CA SER A 922 11.18 22.08 30.90
C SER A 922 10.80 22.31 29.44
N ASP A 923 10.12 21.35 28.82
CA ASP A 923 9.62 21.42 27.45
C ASP A 923 10.69 21.87 26.44
N ILE A 924 11.68 21.01 26.25
CA ILE A 924 12.85 21.27 25.39
C ILE A 924 12.51 21.41 23.91
N GLN A 925 13.19 22.35 23.24
CA GLN A 925 13.23 22.47 21.79
C GLN A 925 14.19 21.47 21.15
N GLY A 926 14.08 21.24 19.84
CA GLY A 926 15.01 20.36 19.11
C GLY A 926 16.48 20.79 19.17
N MET A 927 16.74 22.10 19.24
CA MET A 927 18.10 22.66 19.42
C MET A 927 18.63 22.40 20.84
N GLU A 928 17.77 22.44 21.86
CA GLU A 928 18.14 22.22 23.26
C GLU A 928 18.38 20.72 23.56
N ASP A 929 17.67 19.83 22.87
CA ASP A 929 17.91 18.38 22.85
C ASP A 929 19.25 18.04 22.20
N HIS A 930 19.50 18.58 21.00
CA HIS A 930 20.73 18.31 20.24
C HIS A 930 22.00 18.80 20.95
N LEU A 931 21.93 19.95 21.62
CA LEU A 931 23.07 20.59 22.30
C LEU A 931 23.11 20.30 23.82
N GLY A 932 22.15 19.55 24.34
CA GLY A 932 22.00 19.20 25.76
C GLY A 932 22.71 17.90 26.15
N ASP A 933 22.92 17.74 27.46
CA ASP A 933 23.70 16.67 28.07
C ASP A 933 22.86 15.49 28.58
N MET A 934 21.55 15.69 28.70
CA MET A 934 20.55 14.64 28.96
C MET A 934 19.25 15.07 28.31
N ASP A 935 18.54 14.11 27.71
CA ASP A 935 17.12 14.23 27.40
C ASP A 935 16.30 13.22 28.21
N PHE A 936 15.24 13.71 28.85
CA PHE A 936 14.46 12.97 29.83
C PHE A 936 12.98 13.20 29.60
N LYS A 937 12.19 12.14 29.56
CA LYS A 937 10.79 12.15 29.10
C LYS A 937 9.95 11.48 30.17
N VAL A 938 8.91 12.17 30.66
CA VAL A 938 8.04 11.69 31.74
C VAL A 938 6.59 11.77 31.29
N ALA A 939 5.93 10.63 31.29
CA ALA A 939 4.49 10.53 31.10
C ALA A 939 3.81 10.00 32.35
N GLY A 940 2.58 10.44 32.60
CA GLY A 940 1.84 10.07 33.80
C GLY A 940 0.54 10.84 33.99
N THR A 941 -0.15 10.48 35.04
CA THR A 941 -1.45 11.03 35.48
C THR A 941 -1.23 12.01 36.64
N PRO A 942 -2.29 12.55 37.29
CA PRO A 942 -2.14 13.26 38.56
C PRO A 942 -1.55 12.40 39.68
N ASP A 943 -1.88 11.10 39.68
CA ASP A 943 -1.59 10.20 40.79
C ASP A 943 -0.14 9.66 40.74
N GLY A 944 0.44 9.51 39.54
CA GLY A 944 1.85 9.17 39.40
C GLY A 944 2.36 9.07 37.96
N VAL A 945 3.57 8.52 37.82
CA VAL A 945 4.25 8.24 36.56
C VAL A 945 3.72 6.95 35.94
N THR A 946 3.41 6.97 34.64
CA THR A 946 3.09 5.78 33.85
C THR A 946 4.24 5.32 32.96
N ALA A 947 5.08 6.23 32.47
CA ALA A 947 6.31 5.87 31.77
C ALA A 947 7.42 6.93 31.92
N ILE A 948 8.66 6.46 31.90
CA ILE A 948 9.87 7.27 31.91
C ILE A 948 10.84 6.77 30.84
N GLN A 949 11.50 7.70 30.14
CA GLN A 949 12.65 7.43 29.29
C GLN A 949 13.73 8.48 29.56
N MET A 950 14.98 8.05 29.74
CA MET A 950 16.11 8.91 30.03
C MET A 950 17.32 8.47 29.21
N ASP A 951 17.98 9.42 28.55
CA ASP A 951 19.22 9.21 27.82
C ASP A 951 20.23 10.28 28.27
N ILE A 952 21.37 9.85 28.83
CA ILE A 952 22.40 10.72 29.41
C ILE A 952 23.66 10.65 28.53
N LYS A 953 24.16 11.82 28.14
CA LYS A 953 25.26 12.01 27.17
C LYS A 953 26.58 12.44 27.84
N ILE A 954 26.59 12.61 29.16
CA ILE A 954 27.76 13.01 29.98
C ILE A 954 28.14 11.93 30.99
N ASP A 955 29.37 12.02 31.52
CA ASP A 955 29.97 11.04 32.45
C ASP A 955 29.22 10.83 33.79
N GLY A 956 28.17 11.61 34.07
CA GLY A 956 27.23 11.33 35.16
C GLY A 956 26.37 12.50 35.60
N ILE A 957 25.23 12.15 36.20
CA ILE A 957 24.29 13.05 36.86
C ILE A 957 24.06 12.51 38.27
N ASP A 958 24.16 13.37 39.28
CA ASP A 958 23.94 12.95 40.66
C ASP A 958 22.45 12.80 41.01
N ARG A 959 22.21 12.14 42.14
CA ARG A 959 20.85 11.85 42.64
C ARG A 959 20.05 13.11 42.99
N GLN A 960 20.70 14.22 43.37
CA GLN A 960 20.00 15.46 43.68
C GLN A 960 19.46 16.08 42.39
N ILE A 961 20.29 16.18 41.35
CA ILE A 961 19.89 16.70 40.04
C ILE A 961 18.76 15.85 39.43
N LEU A 962 18.82 14.52 39.54
CA LEU A 962 17.73 13.64 39.09
C LEU A 962 16.43 13.89 39.87
N SER A 963 16.51 14.12 41.18
CA SER A 963 15.35 14.44 42.02
C SER A 963 14.73 15.80 41.66
N GLU A 964 15.56 16.81 41.42
CA GLU A 964 15.12 18.14 40.95
C GLU A 964 14.49 18.06 39.55
N ALA A 965 15.07 17.28 38.63
CA ALA A 965 14.55 17.08 37.29
C ALA A 965 13.19 16.37 37.29
N LEU A 966 13.03 15.34 38.12
CA LEU A 966 11.74 14.65 38.33
C LEU A 966 10.66 15.57 38.92
N ALA A 967 11.02 16.41 39.90
CA ALA A 967 10.09 17.39 40.48
C ALA A 967 9.64 18.43 39.44
N GLN A 968 10.59 19.02 38.70
CA GLN A 968 10.29 19.98 37.64
C GLN A 968 9.48 19.34 36.49
N ALA A 969 9.71 18.06 36.19
CA ALA A 969 8.92 17.29 35.24
C ALA A 969 7.48 17.08 35.73
N LYS A 970 7.26 16.83 37.03
CA LYS A 970 5.92 16.73 37.61
C LYS A 970 5.14 18.02 37.43
N ASP A 971 5.75 19.17 37.75
CA ASP A 971 5.11 20.48 37.59
C ASP A 971 4.75 20.77 36.12
N GLY A 972 5.67 20.49 35.19
CA GLY A 972 5.42 20.60 33.76
C GLY A 972 4.31 19.67 33.26
N ARG A 973 4.29 18.42 33.74
CA ARG A 973 3.24 17.43 33.43
C ARG A 973 1.87 17.89 33.94
N MET A 974 1.79 18.41 35.17
CA MET A 974 0.55 18.93 35.75
C MET A 974 0.04 20.17 35.02
N HIS A 975 0.93 21.06 34.57
CA HIS A 975 0.56 22.20 33.75
C HIS A 975 -0.06 21.76 32.42
N ILE A 976 0.59 20.84 31.69
CA ILE A 976 0.09 20.28 30.42
C ILE A 976 -1.26 19.59 30.63
N LEU A 977 -1.37 18.78 31.68
CA LEU A 977 -2.61 18.07 32.00
C LEU A 977 -3.76 19.03 32.30
N SER A 978 -3.51 20.14 33.01
CA SER A 978 -4.55 21.15 33.28
C SER A 978 -5.13 21.71 31.97
N LYS A 979 -4.27 22.03 31.00
CA LYS A 979 -4.66 22.53 29.66
C LYS A 979 -5.46 21.51 28.86
N MET A 980 -5.12 20.22 28.95
CA MET A 980 -5.91 19.15 28.34
C MET A 980 -7.31 19.06 28.99
N THR A 981 -7.38 19.12 30.32
CA THR A 981 -8.65 19.01 31.07
C THR A 981 -9.56 20.24 30.97
N GLU A 982 -9.03 21.41 30.58
CA GLU A 982 -9.83 22.58 30.19
C GLU A 982 -10.69 22.30 28.95
N VAL A 983 -10.21 21.45 28.02
CA VAL A 983 -10.92 21.05 26.80
C VAL A 983 -11.77 19.80 27.04
N MET A 984 -11.21 18.76 27.66
CA MET A 984 -11.94 17.52 27.93
C MET A 984 -11.59 16.96 29.31
N LYS A 985 -12.49 17.15 30.27
CA LYS A 985 -12.30 16.74 31.67
C LYS A 985 -12.47 15.24 31.92
N THR A 986 -13.37 14.59 31.19
CA THR A 986 -13.71 13.17 31.31
C THR A 986 -13.94 12.58 29.92
N PRO A 987 -13.77 11.26 29.71
CA PRO A 987 -14.20 10.59 28.50
C PRO A 987 -15.68 10.87 28.17
N ARG A 988 -16.05 10.78 26.89
CA ARG A 988 -17.46 10.84 26.48
C ARG A 988 -18.23 9.64 27.04
N GLU A 989 -19.44 9.89 27.56
CA GLU A 989 -20.34 8.83 28.05
C GLU A 989 -20.86 7.90 26.95
N GLN A 990 -20.84 8.35 25.69
CA GLN A 990 -21.31 7.60 24.53
C GLN A 990 -20.20 7.47 23.49
N LEU A 991 -20.05 6.25 22.97
CA LEU A 991 -19.18 5.97 21.82
C LEU A 991 -19.66 6.70 20.57
N SER A 992 -18.73 7.01 19.67
CA SER A 992 -19.05 7.56 18.35
C SER A 992 -20.04 6.68 17.58
N GLN A 993 -20.96 7.31 16.85
CA GLN A 993 -21.95 6.64 16.00
C GLN A 993 -21.33 5.73 14.91
N TYR A 994 -20.04 5.91 14.61
CA TYR A 994 -19.30 5.08 13.65
C TYR A 994 -18.55 3.93 14.31
N ALA A 995 -18.35 3.97 15.63
CA ALA A 995 -17.76 2.87 16.37
C ALA A 995 -18.68 1.63 16.31
N PRO A 996 -18.11 0.41 16.22
CA PRO A 996 -18.91 -0.78 16.41
C PRO A 996 -19.52 -0.74 17.82
N LYS A 997 -20.83 -0.97 17.94
CA LYS A 997 -21.47 -1.23 19.22
C LYS A 997 -21.31 -2.71 19.50
N ILE A 998 -20.80 -3.06 20.68
CA ILE A 998 -20.61 -4.45 21.09
C ILE A 998 -21.69 -4.79 22.13
N THR A 999 -22.55 -5.74 21.77
CA THR A 999 -23.55 -6.31 22.67
C THR A 999 -23.02 -7.65 23.17
N THR A 1000 -22.69 -7.72 24.46
CA THR A 1000 -22.27 -8.97 25.11
C THR A 1000 -23.49 -9.75 25.61
N MET A 1001 -23.46 -11.08 25.46
CA MET A 1001 -24.37 -12.00 26.14
C MET A 1001 -23.60 -13.23 26.63
N HIS A 1002 -24.24 -14.04 27.48
CA HIS A 1002 -23.66 -15.29 27.98
C HIS A 1002 -24.61 -16.45 27.69
N ILE A 1003 -24.05 -17.55 27.19
CA ILE A 1003 -24.76 -18.81 26.90
C ILE A 1003 -24.09 -19.94 27.68
N ASN A 1004 -24.81 -21.04 27.91
CA ASN A 1004 -24.19 -22.23 28.48
C ASN A 1004 -23.11 -22.76 27.49
N PRO A 1005 -21.86 -23.03 27.93
CA PRO A 1005 -20.79 -23.59 27.10
C PRO A 1005 -21.20 -24.81 26.26
N ASP A 1006 -22.06 -25.70 26.80
CA ASP A 1006 -22.56 -26.87 26.08
C ASP A 1006 -23.33 -26.51 24.79
N LYS A 1007 -23.89 -25.29 24.72
CA LYS A 1007 -24.68 -24.77 23.59
C LYS A 1007 -23.86 -24.01 22.55
N ILE A 1008 -22.56 -23.77 22.77
CA ILE A 1008 -21.69 -23.11 21.78
C ILE A 1008 -21.77 -23.82 20.42
N ARG A 1009 -21.84 -25.16 20.44
CA ARG A 1009 -21.98 -26.00 19.23
C ARG A 1009 -23.29 -25.78 18.47
N ASP A 1010 -24.38 -25.47 19.18
CA ASP A 1010 -25.69 -25.22 18.58
C ASP A 1010 -25.72 -23.84 17.87
N VAL A 1011 -25.01 -22.85 18.41
CA VAL A 1011 -24.90 -21.50 17.83
C VAL A 1011 -23.94 -21.48 16.63
N ILE A 1012 -22.79 -22.15 16.72
CA ILE A 1012 -21.85 -22.29 15.59
C ILE A 1012 -22.47 -23.15 14.49
N GLY A 1013 -23.07 -24.28 14.86
CA GLY A 1013 -23.60 -25.29 13.94
C GLY A 1013 -22.50 -26.08 13.22
N ALA A 1014 -22.91 -27.14 12.50
CA ALA A 1014 -21.98 -27.98 11.75
C ALA A 1014 -21.19 -27.15 10.72
N GLY A 1015 -19.86 -27.12 10.87
CA GLY A 1015 -18.95 -26.36 10.00
C GLY A 1015 -19.15 -24.84 10.02
N GLY A 1016 -19.69 -24.27 11.11
CA GLY A 1016 -19.97 -22.83 11.20
C GLY A 1016 -21.22 -22.37 10.43
N LYS A 1017 -22.03 -23.30 9.90
CA LYS A 1017 -23.16 -22.98 9.02
C LYS A 1017 -24.24 -22.10 9.68
N ILE A 1018 -24.44 -22.22 10.99
CA ILE A 1018 -25.48 -21.45 11.69
C ILE A 1018 -24.97 -20.04 11.98
N ILE A 1019 -23.80 -19.90 12.59
CA ILE A 1019 -23.19 -18.59 12.88
C ILE A 1019 -22.95 -17.77 11.60
N ASN A 1020 -22.47 -18.39 10.51
CA ASN A 1020 -22.32 -17.72 9.22
C ASN A 1020 -23.65 -17.22 8.66
N LYS A 1021 -24.75 -17.96 8.85
CA LYS A 1021 -26.08 -17.50 8.43
C LYS A 1021 -26.55 -16.29 9.27
N ILE A 1022 -26.30 -16.27 10.58
CA ILE A 1022 -26.64 -15.13 11.44
C ILE A 1022 -25.85 -13.89 10.97
N ILE A 1023 -24.56 -14.05 10.71
CA ILE A 1023 -23.67 -13.00 10.17
C ILE A 1023 -24.20 -12.50 8.81
N GLU A 1024 -24.58 -13.39 7.89
CA GLU A 1024 -25.12 -13.02 6.57
C GLU A 1024 -26.49 -12.29 6.67
N GLU A 1025 -27.36 -12.68 7.60
CA GLU A 1025 -28.71 -12.10 7.76
C GLU A 1025 -28.75 -10.78 8.57
N THR A 1026 -27.68 -10.45 9.28
CA THR A 1026 -27.62 -9.29 10.19
C THR A 1026 -26.45 -8.34 9.93
N GLY A 1027 -25.41 -8.79 9.22
CA GLY A 1027 -24.21 -8.00 8.95
C GLY A 1027 -23.34 -7.73 10.19
N VAL A 1028 -23.57 -8.43 11.31
CA VAL A 1028 -22.77 -8.30 12.53
C VAL A 1028 -21.51 -9.18 12.46
N LYS A 1029 -20.44 -8.83 13.19
CA LYS A 1029 -19.43 -9.79 13.61
C LYS A 1029 -19.93 -10.51 14.87
N ILE A 1030 -19.65 -11.80 15.01
CA ILE A 1030 -19.94 -12.58 16.23
C ILE A 1030 -18.66 -13.29 16.65
N ASP A 1031 -18.29 -13.13 17.92
CA ASP A 1031 -17.20 -13.88 18.56
C ASP A 1031 -17.76 -14.70 19.73
N ILE A 1032 -17.22 -15.90 19.97
CA ILE A 1032 -17.71 -16.84 21.00
C ILE A 1032 -16.55 -17.47 21.75
N GLU A 1033 -16.44 -17.14 23.03
CA GLU A 1033 -15.46 -17.71 23.94
C GLU A 1033 -15.85 -19.11 24.41
N GLN A 1034 -14.84 -19.92 24.75
CA GLN A 1034 -15.04 -21.29 25.26
C GLN A 1034 -15.75 -21.32 26.62
N ASP A 1035 -15.76 -20.21 27.36
CA ASP A 1035 -16.50 -20.04 28.61
C ASP A 1035 -17.98 -19.67 28.42
N GLY A 1036 -18.45 -19.49 27.18
CA GLY A 1036 -19.84 -19.15 26.85
C GLY A 1036 -20.12 -17.65 26.76
N ARG A 1037 -19.15 -16.75 26.90
CA ARG A 1037 -19.31 -15.34 26.51
C ARG A 1037 -19.44 -15.22 24.99
N VAL A 1038 -20.38 -14.39 24.54
CA VAL A 1038 -20.66 -14.11 23.13
C VAL A 1038 -20.64 -12.60 22.91
N PHE A 1039 -19.81 -12.14 21.98
CA PHE A 1039 -19.68 -10.73 21.61
C PHE A 1039 -20.29 -10.50 20.23
N ILE A 1040 -21.26 -9.59 20.14
CA ILE A 1040 -21.99 -9.27 18.91
C ILE A 1040 -21.67 -7.83 18.53
N ALA A 1041 -20.97 -7.61 17.41
CA ALA A 1041 -20.41 -6.31 17.06
C ALA A 1041 -20.91 -5.78 15.70
N SER A 1042 -21.53 -4.60 15.70
CA SER A 1042 -21.94 -3.87 14.50
C SER A 1042 -22.15 -2.39 14.81
N SER A 1043 -22.03 -1.52 13.82
CA SER A 1043 -22.38 -0.10 13.97
C SER A 1043 -23.90 0.13 14.12
N ASN A 1044 -24.74 -0.83 13.69
CA ASN A 1044 -26.19 -0.76 13.87
C ASN A 1044 -26.65 -1.60 15.09
N GLN A 1045 -27.16 -0.92 16.13
CA GLN A 1045 -27.68 -1.56 17.33
C GLN A 1045 -28.87 -2.50 17.03
N GLU A 1046 -29.75 -2.14 16.10
CA GLU A 1046 -30.91 -2.97 15.74
C GLU A 1046 -30.49 -4.33 15.17
N MET A 1047 -29.35 -4.37 14.47
CA MET A 1047 -28.79 -5.62 13.95
C MET A 1047 -28.12 -6.45 15.04
N ASN A 1048 -27.46 -5.81 16.01
CA ASN A 1048 -26.95 -6.51 17.20
C ASN A 1048 -28.10 -7.13 18.01
N ASP A 1049 -29.18 -6.38 18.25
CA ASP A 1049 -30.34 -6.85 19.00
C ASP A 1049 -31.07 -7.97 18.25
N LYS A 1050 -31.16 -7.89 16.91
CA LYS A 1050 -31.66 -8.97 16.05
C LYS A 1050 -30.79 -10.22 16.15
N ALA A 1051 -29.47 -10.10 16.03
CA ALA A 1051 -28.53 -11.22 16.15
C ALA A 1051 -28.59 -11.87 17.55
N LYS A 1052 -28.64 -11.05 18.60
CA LYS A 1052 -28.84 -11.50 19.99
C LYS A 1052 -30.14 -12.30 20.13
N SER A 1053 -31.25 -11.77 19.61
CA SER A 1053 -32.56 -12.46 19.65
C SER A 1053 -32.55 -13.80 18.91
N ILE A 1054 -31.82 -13.91 17.79
CA ILE A 1054 -31.64 -15.18 17.07
C ILE A 1054 -30.82 -16.18 17.91
N ILE A 1055 -29.72 -15.74 18.51
CA ILE A 1055 -28.86 -16.60 19.37
C ILE A 1055 -29.64 -17.06 20.60
N GLU A 1056 -30.34 -16.14 21.28
CA GLU A 1056 -31.26 -16.44 22.39
C GLU A 1056 -32.31 -17.48 21.96
N GLY A 1057 -32.90 -17.34 20.77
CA GLY A 1057 -33.85 -18.30 20.21
C GLY A 1057 -33.29 -19.70 19.95
N ILE A 1058 -32.02 -19.82 19.58
CA ILE A 1058 -31.31 -21.10 19.37
C ILE A 1058 -31.05 -21.79 20.72
N VAL A 1059 -30.49 -21.05 21.69
CA VAL A 1059 -30.14 -21.60 23.01
C VAL A 1059 -31.35 -21.80 23.92
N ARG A 1060 -32.50 -21.18 23.60
CA ARG A 1060 -33.76 -21.32 24.36
C ARG A 1060 -34.19 -22.78 24.45
N GLU A 1061 -34.33 -23.27 25.67
CA GLU A 1061 -34.75 -24.64 25.94
C GLU A 1061 -36.28 -24.78 25.97
N VAL A 1062 -36.75 -25.99 25.69
CA VAL A 1062 -38.16 -26.34 25.78
C VAL A 1062 -38.43 -26.81 27.21
N LEU A 1063 -39.24 -26.09 27.96
CA LEU A 1063 -39.51 -26.39 29.37
C LEU A 1063 -40.75 -27.27 29.53
N VAL A 1064 -40.62 -28.32 30.35
CA VAL A 1064 -41.76 -29.18 30.70
C VAL A 1064 -42.81 -28.37 31.46
N GLY A 1065 -44.05 -28.37 30.95
CA GLY A 1065 -45.16 -27.60 31.50
C GLY A 1065 -45.44 -26.26 30.81
N GLU A 1066 -44.57 -25.76 29.92
CA GLU A 1066 -44.86 -24.57 29.12
C GLU A 1066 -45.79 -24.87 27.93
N ILE A 1067 -46.46 -23.82 27.43
CA ILE A 1067 -47.37 -23.85 26.29
C ILE A 1067 -46.73 -23.10 25.12
N TYR A 1068 -46.66 -23.74 23.96
CA TYR A 1068 -46.08 -23.21 22.73
C TYR A 1068 -47.13 -23.22 21.62
N VAL A 1069 -47.07 -22.25 20.71
CA VAL A 1069 -47.78 -22.30 19.42
C VAL A 1069 -46.79 -22.84 18.40
N GLY A 1070 -47.03 -24.06 17.92
CA GLY A 1070 -46.10 -24.76 17.04
C GLY A 1070 -46.73 -25.17 15.71
N LYS A 1071 -45.90 -25.37 14.69
CA LYS A 1071 -46.36 -25.71 13.33
C LYS A 1071 -46.22 -27.20 13.05
N VAL A 1072 -47.28 -27.82 12.54
CA VAL A 1072 -47.29 -29.24 12.17
C VAL A 1072 -46.38 -29.46 10.96
N LYS A 1073 -45.28 -30.18 11.16
CA LYS A 1073 -44.29 -30.52 10.10
C LYS A 1073 -44.62 -31.83 9.41
N ARG A 1074 -45.08 -32.83 10.16
CA ARG A 1074 -45.40 -34.17 9.66
C ARG A 1074 -46.58 -34.75 10.44
N VAL A 1075 -47.47 -35.43 9.73
CA VAL A 1075 -48.55 -36.24 10.31
C VAL A 1075 -48.24 -37.71 10.09
N GLU A 1076 -48.39 -38.51 11.14
CA GLU A 1076 -48.24 -39.96 11.15
C GLU A 1076 -49.50 -40.60 11.74
N LYS A 1077 -49.74 -41.89 11.47
CA LYS A 1077 -50.93 -42.62 11.94
C LYS A 1077 -51.14 -42.61 13.47
N PHE A 1078 -50.09 -42.34 14.25
CA PHE A 1078 -50.10 -42.32 15.70
C PHE A 1078 -49.98 -40.91 16.33
N GLY A 1079 -49.76 -39.86 15.54
CA GLY A 1079 -49.63 -38.50 16.05
C GLY A 1079 -49.11 -37.48 15.03
N ALA A 1080 -49.03 -36.21 15.45
CA ALA A 1080 -48.49 -35.11 14.66
C ALA A 1080 -47.18 -34.61 15.27
N PHE A 1081 -46.16 -34.42 14.43
CA PHE A 1081 -44.90 -33.76 14.79
C PHE A 1081 -45.05 -32.26 14.63
N VAL A 1082 -44.80 -31.53 15.71
CA VAL A 1082 -45.01 -30.09 15.82
C VAL A 1082 -43.69 -29.42 16.18
N GLU A 1083 -43.21 -28.51 15.34
CA GLU A 1083 -42.07 -27.65 15.66
C GLU A 1083 -42.51 -26.57 16.64
N VAL A 1084 -41.96 -26.57 17.87
CA VAL A 1084 -42.33 -25.64 18.96
C VAL A 1084 -41.29 -24.55 19.18
N LEU A 1085 -40.03 -24.80 18.81
CA LEU A 1085 -38.95 -23.84 18.64
C LEU A 1085 -38.14 -24.25 17.39
N PRO A 1086 -37.36 -23.36 16.76
CA PRO A 1086 -36.59 -23.69 15.56
C PRO A 1086 -35.73 -24.96 15.75
N ASN A 1087 -35.88 -25.94 14.86
CA ASN A 1087 -35.22 -27.26 14.92
C ASN A 1087 -35.58 -28.14 16.15
N LYS A 1088 -36.59 -27.78 16.95
CA LYS A 1088 -37.07 -28.57 18.10
C LYS A 1088 -38.52 -29.03 17.85
N GLU A 1089 -38.65 -30.27 17.39
CA GLU A 1089 -39.93 -30.95 17.17
C GLU A 1089 -40.34 -31.78 18.39
N GLY A 1090 -41.63 -31.75 18.71
CA GLY A 1090 -42.25 -32.67 19.66
C GLY A 1090 -43.43 -33.42 19.05
N LEU A 1091 -43.78 -34.57 19.65
CA LEU A 1091 -44.86 -35.42 19.19
C LEU A 1091 -46.14 -35.14 19.98
N VAL A 1092 -47.21 -34.73 19.29
CA VAL A 1092 -48.59 -34.80 19.82
C VAL A 1092 -49.17 -36.16 19.43
N HIS A 1093 -49.23 -37.10 20.38
CA HIS A 1093 -49.86 -38.40 20.15
C HIS A 1093 -51.35 -38.26 19.84
N ILE A 1094 -51.94 -39.20 19.07
CA ILE A 1094 -53.36 -39.13 18.64
C ILE A 1094 -54.35 -39.00 19.80
N SER A 1095 -54.07 -39.59 20.96
CA SER A 1095 -54.89 -39.45 22.17
C SER A 1095 -54.79 -38.09 22.88
N GLN A 1096 -53.84 -37.25 22.48
CA GLN A 1096 -53.53 -35.92 23.04
C GLN A 1096 -53.86 -34.77 22.06
N LEU A 1097 -54.45 -35.07 20.90
CA LEU A 1097 -54.81 -34.08 19.88
C LEU A 1097 -56.16 -33.39 20.13
N SER A 1098 -57.13 -34.07 20.74
CA SER A 1098 -58.48 -33.53 20.99
C SER A 1098 -59.08 -34.02 22.31
N THR A 1099 -60.11 -33.33 22.77
CA THR A 1099 -60.98 -33.78 23.88
C THR A 1099 -61.80 -35.01 23.48
N GLU A 1100 -62.27 -35.06 22.23
CA GLU A 1100 -63.06 -36.16 21.65
C GLU A 1100 -62.20 -37.32 21.13
N ARG A 1101 -62.85 -38.45 20.79
CA ARG A 1101 -62.15 -39.65 20.27
C ARG A 1101 -61.83 -39.51 18.79
N VAL A 1102 -60.58 -39.14 18.52
CA VAL A 1102 -60.01 -39.02 17.16
C VAL A 1102 -59.83 -40.41 16.53
N ALA A 1103 -60.27 -40.59 15.28
CA ALA A 1103 -60.09 -41.83 14.52
C ALA A 1103 -58.85 -41.79 13.61
N LYS A 1104 -58.56 -40.64 12.99
CA LYS A 1104 -57.33 -40.36 12.23
C LYS A 1104 -56.78 -38.98 12.61
N VAL A 1105 -55.46 -38.81 12.57
CA VAL A 1105 -54.82 -37.54 12.96
C VAL A 1105 -55.21 -36.42 11.99
N GLU A 1106 -55.36 -36.77 10.72
CA GLU A 1106 -55.77 -35.94 9.59
C GLU A 1106 -57.19 -35.37 9.75
N ASP A 1107 -58.03 -35.95 10.62
CA ASP A 1107 -59.37 -35.44 10.92
C ASP A 1107 -59.31 -34.16 11.82
N VAL A 1108 -58.15 -33.85 12.41
CA VAL A 1108 -57.98 -32.84 13.48
C VAL A 1108 -56.86 -31.83 13.22
N VAL A 1109 -55.85 -32.21 12.43
CA VAL A 1109 -54.73 -31.35 12.01
C VAL A 1109 -54.19 -31.75 10.62
N ALA A 1110 -53.85 -30.74 9.81
CA ALA A 1110 -53.15 -30.89 8.54
C ALA A 1110 -51.67 -30.50 8.65
N ILE A 1111 -50.85 -30.94 7.68
CA ILE A 1111 -49.46 -30.48 7.56
C ILE A 1111 -49.46 -28.98 7.22
N GLY A 1112 -48.75 -28.19 8.03
CA GLY A 1112 -48.71 -26.73 7.92
C GLY A 1112 -49.60 -25.99 8.93
N ASP A 1113 -50.52 -26.67 9.63
CA ASP A 1113 -51.35 -26.04 10.66
C ASP A 1113 -50.52 -25.50 11.82
N SER A 1114 -50.94 -24.38 12.41
CA SER A 1114 -50.36 -23.84 13.64
C SER A 1114 -51.28 -24.18 14.80
N ILE A 1115 -50.78 -24.93 15.79
CA ILE A 1115 -51.56 -25.44 16.92
C ILE A 1115 -50.89 -25.15 18.26
N THR A 1116 -51.71 -24.79 19.25
CA THR A 1116 -51.27 -24.55 20.63
C THR A 1116 -51.13 -25.88 21.37
N VAL A 1117 -49.97 -26.12 21.96
CA VAL A 1117 -49.56 -27.40 22.57
C VAL A 1117 -48.79 -27.17 23.86
N LYS A 1118 -49.08 -27.97 24.89
CA LYS A 1118 -48.34 -27.98 26.16
C LYS A 1118 -47.29 -29.09 26.14
N VAL A 1119 -46.07 -28.82 26.59
CA VAL A 1119 -45.06 -29.85 26.80
C VAL A 1119 -45.42 -30.64 28.06
N THR A 1120 -45.65 -31.94 27.92
CA THR A 1120 -46.02 -32.81 29.04
C THR A 1120 -44.84 -33.49 29.69
N GLU A 1121 -43.82 -33.84 28.90
CA GLU A 1121 -42.65 -34.60 29.33
C GLU A 1121 -41.53 -34.44 28.28
N ILE A 1122 -40.27 -34.51 28.71
CA ILE A 1122 -39.13 -34.79 27.84
C ILE A 1122 -38.55 -36.12 28.34
N ASP A 1123 -38.51 -37.13 27.47
CA ASP A 1123 -38.14 -38.47 27.87
C ASP A 1123 -36.60 -38.61 28.07
N PRO A 1124 -36.11 -39.72 28.68
CA PRO A 1124 -34.68 -39.95 28.87
C PRO A 1124 -33.85 -40.08 27.58
N GLN A 1125 -34.48 -40.05 26.41
CA GLN A 1125 -33.85 -40.07 25.08
C GLN A 1125 -33.95 -38.69 24.38
N GLY A 1126 -34.38 -37.65 25.11
CA GLY A 1126 -34.48 -36.27 24.65
C GLY A 1126 -35.72 -35.97 23.80
N ARG A 1127 -36.70 -36.89 23.70
CA ARG A 1127 -37.90 -36.69 22.88
C ARG A 1127 -38.95 -35.89 23.63
N ILE A 1128 -39.44 -34.84 22.98
CA ILE A 1128 -40.42 -33.89 23.53
C ILE A 1128 -41.83 -34.44 23.29
N ASN A 1129 -42.56 -34.74 24.36
CA ASN A 1129 -43.96 -35.14 24.31
C ASN A 1129 -44.88 -33.92 24.50
N LEU A 1130 -45.86 -33.77 23.61
CA LEU A 1130 -46.74 -32.62 23.52
C LEU A 1130 -48.23 -33.02 23.67
N SER A 1131 -49.03 -32.12 24.23
CA SER A 1131 -50.49 -32.28 24.31
C SER A 1131 -51.24 -31.00 23.93
N ARG A 1132 -52.08 -31.10 22.89
CA ARG A 1132 -53.09 -30.08 22.54
C ARG A 1132 -54.30 -30.20 23.48
N LYS A 1133 -54.67 -31.43 23.86
CA LYS A 1133 -55.76 -31.73 24.79
C LYS A 1133 -55.58 -31.05 26.15
N ALA A 1134 -54.36 -31.01 26.68
CA ALA A 1134 -54.04 -30.33 27.94
C ALA A 1134 -54.25 -28.81 27.89
N VAL A 1135 -54.22 -28.20 26.69
CA VAL A 1135 -54.58 -26.78 26.48
C VAL A 1135 -56.10 -26.64 26.33
N LEU A 1136 -56.72 -27.48 25.50
CA LEU A 1136 -58.18 -27.48 25.24
C LEU A 1136 -59.04 -27.78 26.48
N THR A 1137 -58.46 -28.31 27.56
CA THR A 1137 -59.15 -28.58 28.84
C THR A 1137 -58.88 -27.54 29.92
N ALA A 1138 -58.11 -26.49 29.63
CA ALA A 1138 -57.57 -25.57 30.63
C ALA A 1138 -58.14 -24.13 30.63
N GLU A 1139 -59.11 -23.79 29.77
CA GLU A 1139 -59.72 -22.45 29.76
C GLU A 1139 -60.69 -22.21 30.92
N ALA A 1140 -60.13 -21.76 32.05
CA ALA A 1140 -60.66 -20.66 32.86
C ALA A 1140 -59.60 -20.18 33.88
N PRO A 1141 -58.93 -19.06 33.59
CA PRO A 1141 -58.99 -17.93 34.52
C PRO A 1141 -59.53 -16.66 33.84
N ALA A 1142 -60.14 -15.79 34.63
CA ALA A 1142 -60.84 -14.60 34.14
C ALA A 1142 -59.89 -13.45 33.76
N GLN A 1143 -60.43 -12.51 32.99
CA GLN A 1143 -59.81 -11.23 32.64
C GLN A 1143 -59.51 -10.37 33.89
N SER A 1144 -58.28 -9.85 33.99
CA SER A 1144 -57.94 -8.58 34.63
C SER A 1144 -56.65 -8.03 34.02
#